data_AF-A0A373W019-F1
#
_entry.id   AF-A0A373W019-F1
#
_cell.length_a   1.000
_cell.length_b   1.000
_cell.length_c   1.000
_cell.angle_alpha   90.00
_cell.angle_beta   90.00
_cell.angle_gamma   90.00
#
_symmetry.space_group_name_H-M   'P 1'
#
loop_
_entity.id
_entity.type
_entity.pdbx_description
1 polymer ?
#
loop_
_entity_poly.entity_id
_entity_poly.type
_entity_poly.pdbx_seq_one_letter_code
_entity_poly.pdbx_strand_id
1 'polypeptide(L)'
;MKSKIFTKIAKNIQVTILAIAIIVSSIQFSGVTEVKADDATFEASISGFPESYKPYLRQLHATYPNWTFQPFNTGIDFGTAVDNEASNDRSLTHTNYSEFLQSNASGDYNTATGKYIAKDGSTWVTASKNAVAYFMDPRNFLNDTYVFMFENLAYDAANQTQAGVEAILTGSFMANTNIAYLDANGTYIPTAESYSSKILQAAQTSGASAYYIASKILQEVGSGRNGIYAGMGASGSVSGNYSTSYKGIYNFYNIGASTSSQPILNGLKWASNAKNGYGTPWNTPGASIIGGAQYIAEKYINVGQNTTYLQKFNVTAKNTYKHQYMTNIFGCASETGTTAKAYDTLGIKSNQRHFIIPVYNNMPGDNTTVTMGKSGDKTGVITSNVNLRQGPSTGYSSLTKLSKDDVVTIKENVLTDRKYSVSWLSNPYWTKVDVVKNGVSYTGYVSTEYVTPEVENNLITGTTVSAKATTSNPNEKVIYRSDNPAVATVDDAGNITAVGDGTTTIRAFAVSGNFATYTIQVFTKGCVLDKTKATIGVGKKVKLNATVYPTDAPDKTVTWTSSNTSVAKVSKTGKVTGVGVGNATISATATAIGGAVGTCKIKVIRPVTGVKLNKTKKTLRVGNTYTLKATVIPEDATNKNVKWKSDNTAVAKVKKGVVTAVAPGTATITVTTNNGKKTATALITVISGQIGFKSVASYNQNTIKLTWNAATNVSGYIIYRRNSAGKYKKIAKLSASVTSYKDKKLVTGNTYSYKIRTYTVSGGKTHKSSFSAAASAKVVPKRVKFVSAMALQGNSAVVRWKRDKWVTGYQVYKKSNIQLKYRRVRTTKKNTVVKFTDGKAVSGYTYYYKVRSYKVVYGKKVYGKYSKVVSLSK
;
A
#
# COMPACT_ATOMS: atom_id res chain seq x y z
N MET A 1 -26.73 37.56 -38.55
CA MET A 1 -26.12 37.59 -37.20
C MET A 1 -26.34 36.25 -36.52
N LYS A 2 -25.31 35.75 -35.82
CA LYS A 2 -25.25 34.51 -35.00
C LYS A 2 -25.37 33.16 -35.73
N SER A 3 -24.32 32.83 -36.49
CA SER A 3 -23.90 31.43 -36.74
C SER A 3 -22.37 31.36 -36.89
N LYS A 4 -21.67 31.93 -35.90
CA LYS A 4 -20.21 31.84 -35.72
C LYS A 4 -19.97 31.87 -34.21
N ILE A 5 -19.78 30.69 -33.59
CA ILE A 5 -19.13 30.50 -32.27
C ILE A 5 -18.91 29.02 -31.90
N PHE A 6 -19.31 28.01 -32.69
CA PHE A 6 -19.03 26.59 -32.37
C PHE A 6 -18.38 25.77 -33.50
N THR A 7 -17.48 26.40 -34.27
CA THR A 7 -16.64 25.69 -35.27
C THR A 7 -15.18 26.11 -35.19
N LYS A 8 -14.57 25.97 -34.01
CA LYS A 8 -13.11 26.06 -33.82
C LYS A 8 -12.54 25.23 -32.65
N ILE A 9 -13.20 24.13 -32.26
CA ILE A 9 -12.69 23.15 -31.25
C ILE A 9 -12.82 21.68 -31.73
N ALA A 10 -13.12 21.43 -33.01
CA ALA A 10 -13.33 20.07 -33.54
C ALA A 10 -12.48 19.75 -34.77
N LYS A 11 -11.16 19.97 -34.69
CA LYS A 11 -10.22 19.51 -35.74
C LYS A 11 -8.83 19.05 -35.25
N ASN A 12 -8.71 18.56 -34.00
CA ASN A 12 -7.49 17.93 -33.47
C ASN A 12 -7.73 16.69 -32.59
N ILE A 13 -8.85 15.97 -32.81
CA ILE A 13 -9.13 14.69 -32.14
C ILE A 13 -9.68 13.73 -33.18
N GLN A 14 -8.80 13.06 -33.94
CA GLN A 14 -8.97 11.72 -34.56
C GLN A 14 -7.91 11.46 -35.65
N VAL A 15 -6.66 11.21 -35.23
CA VAL A 15 -5.62 10.30 -35.78
C VAL A 15 -4.64 10.22 -34.60
N THR A 16 -4.47 9.19 -33.76
CA THR A 16 -4.34 7.74 -33.97
C THR A 16 -4.60 7.04 -32.63
N ILE A 17 -5.55 6.11 -32.57
CA ILE A 17 -5.61 5.04 -31.54
C ILE A 17 -5.61 3.73 -32.33
N LEU A 18 -4.45 3.07 -32.44
CA LEU A 18 -4.29 1.60 -32.40
C LEU A 18 -2.83 1.21 -32.65
N ALA A 19 -2.06 0.97 -31.59
CA ALA A 19 -1.00 -0.05 -31.51
C ALA A 19 -0.50 -0.11 -30.05
N ILE A 20 -1.26 -0.78 -29.20
CA ILE A 20 -0.75 -1.32 -27.92
C ILE A 20 -0.13 -2.68 -28.26
N ALA A 21 1.20 -2.84 -28.16
CA ALA A 21 1.85 -4.03 -27.60
C ALA A 21 3.40 -3.93 -27.57
N ILE A 22 3.98 -4.15 -26.39
CA ILE A 22 5.31 -4.77 -26.14
C ILE A 22 6.54 -3.81 -26.10
N ILE A 23 7.49 -4.17 -25.21
CA ILE A 23 8.75 -3.51 -24.78
C ILE A 23 8.52 -2.60 -23.55
N VAL A 24 8.51 -3.07 -22.30
CA VAL A 24 9.59 -3.70 -21.51
C VAL A 24 10.86 -2.84 -21.47
N SER A 25 11.00 -2.11 -20.36
CA SER A 25 12.24 -1.66 -19.73
C SER A 25 13.36 -1.11 -20.62
N SER A 26 13.41 0.21 -20.73
CA SER A 26 14.65 0.99 -20.61
C SER A 26 14.27 2.47 -20.51
N ILE A 27 14.46 3.06 -19.33
CA ILE A 27 14.62 4.50 -19.24
C ILE A 27 16.01 4.75 -19.82
N GLN A 28 16.09 4.90 -21.14
CA GLN A 28 17.28 5.45 -21.77
C GLN A 28 17.25 6.97 -21.59
N PHE A 29 18.41 7.50 -21.18
CA PHE A 29 18.74 8.90 -21.26
C PHE A 29 18.28 9.46 -22.61
N SER A 30 17.36 10.43 -22.61
CA SER A 30 17.03 11.23 -23.78
C SER A 30 16.86 12.66 -23.32
N GLY A 31 18.01 13.31 -23.20
CA GLY A 31 18.20 14.74 -23.01
C GLY A 31 19.48 15.15 -23.71
N VAL A 32 19.63 14.77 -24.98
CA VAL A 32 20.63 15.38 -25.87
C VAL A 32 19.90 16.49 -26.60
N THR A 33 19.96 17.69 -26.03
CA THR A 33 19.63 18.93 -26.75
C THR A 33 20.84 19.37 -27.56
N GLU A 34 20.58 19.82 -28.78
CA GLU A 34 21.51 20.14 -29.86
C GLU A 34 22.86 20.77 -29.45
N VAL A 35 23.93 20.22 -30.03
CA VAL A 35 25.33 20.65 -29.90
C VAL A 35 25.49 22.05 -30.50
N LYS A 36 25.90 23.02 -29.67
CA LYS A 36 26.42 24.32 -30.14
C LYS A 36 27.89 24.17 -30.54
N ALA A 37 28.35 25.06 -31.43
CA ALA A 37 29.65 25.01 -32.12
C ALA A 37 30.91 25.01 -31.23
N ASP A 38 30.78 25.00 -29.91
CA ASP A 38 31.88 25.05 -28.93
C ASP A 38 32.28 23.66 -28.38
N ASP A 39 31.54 22.60 -28.75
CA ASP A 39 31.65 21.28 -28.13
C ASP A 39 32.90 20.49 -28.55
N ALA A 40 33.45 20.72 -29.75
CA ALA A 40 34.65 20.00 -30.22
C ALA A 40 35.90 20.33 -29.37
N THR A 41 36.05 21.58 -28.95
CA THR A 41 37.15 22.04 -28.09
C THR A 41 37.00 21.48 -26.68
N PHE A 42 35.78 21.47 -26.14
CA PHE A 42 35.51 20.87 -24.84
C PHE A 42 35.74 19.35 -24.86
N GLU A 43 35.23 18.63 -25.86
CA GLU A 43 35.44 17.19 -26.02
C GLU A 43 36.93 16.84 -26.13
N ALA A 44 37.71 17.64 -26.87
CA ALA A 44 39.16 17.49 -26.92
C ALA A 44 39.82 17.68 -25.53
N SER A 45 39.34 18.65 -24.74
CA SER A 45 39.87 18.93 -23.39
C SER A 45 39.63 17.78 -22.40
N ILE A 46 38.54 17.01 -22.55
CA ILE A 46 38.22 15.86 -21.69
C ILE A 46 38.63 14.51 -22.29
N SER A 47 39.41 14.50 -23.37
CA SER A 47 39.85 13.28 -24.06
C SER A 47 40.64 12.31 -23.16
N GLY A 48 41.34 12.83 -22.14
CA GLY A 48 42.06 12.04 -21.15
C GLY A 48 41.18 11.35 -20.08
N PHE A 49 39.87 11.59 -20.06
CA PHE A 49 38.95 10.92 -19.15
C PHE A 49 38.36 9.63 -19.75
N PRO A 50 38.12 8.59 -18.92
CA PRO A 50 37.33 7.43 -19.34
C PRO A 50 35.90 7.83 -19.74
N GLU A 51 35.28 7.07 -20.66
CA GLU A 51 33.91 7.31 -21.13
C GLU A 51 32.88 7.37 -19.99
N SER A 52 33.10 6.65 -18.89
CA SER A 52 32.20 6.67 -17.73
C SER A 52 32.17 8.01 -16.98
N TYR A 53 33.10 8.93 -17.23
CA TYR A 53 33.12 10.26 -16.62
C TYR A 53 32.44 11.32 -17.51
N LYS A 54 32.59 11.18 -18.83
CA LYS A 54 32.25 12.23 -19.80
C LYS A 54 30.79 12.71 -19.75
N PRO A 55 29.76 11.86 -19.54
CA PRO A 55 28.38 12.34 -19.42
C PRO A 55 28.19 13.40 -18.34
N TYR A 56 28.85 13.23 -17.19
CA TYR A 56 28.75 14.17 -16.07
C TYR A 56 29.53 15.47 -16.35
N LEU A 57 30.69 15.36 -16.98
CA LEU A 57 31.49 16.53 -17.36
C LEU A 57 30.77 17.39 -18.40
N ARG A 58 30.13 16.78 -19.40
CA ARG A 58 29.28 17.48 -20.38
C ARG A 58 28.14 18.24 -19.71
N GLN A 59 27.47 17.61 -18.74
CA GLN A 59 26.38 18.27 -18.00
C GLN A 59 26.87 19.48 -17.20
N LEU A 60 28.02 19.36 -16.55
CA LEU A 60 28.66 20.47 -15.84
C LEU A 60 29.07 21.59 -16.79
N HIS A 61 29.73 21.26 -17.91
CA HIS A 61 30.18 22.25 -18.89
C HIS A 61 29.03 22.99 -19.56
N ALA A 62 27.95 22.28 -19.91
CA ALA A 62 26.74 22.91 -20.46
C ALA A 62 26.13 23.96 -19.51
N THR A 63 26.32 23.79 -18.20
CA THR A 63 25.85 24.75 -17.18
C THR A 63 26.91 25.83 -16.87
N TYR A 64 28.19 25.45 -16.85
CA TYR A 64 29.32 26.28 -16.46
C TYR A 64 30.45 26.18 -17.51
N PRO A 65 30.35 26.92 -18.63
CA PRO A 65 31.28 26.77 -19.76
C PRO A 65 32.72 27.18 -19.44
N ASN A 66 32.92 28.01 -18.40
CA ASN A 66 34.23 28.48 -17.95
C ASN A 66 34.95 27.49 -17.00
N TRP A 67 34.32 26.36 -16.69
CA TRP A 67 34.92 25.32 -15.86
C TRP A 67 35.75 24.37 -16.71
N THR A 68 36.94 24.04 -16.21
CA THR A 68 37.88 23.14 -16.87
C THR A 68 38.12 21.90 -16.00
N PHE A 69 38.34 20.75 -16.64
CA PHE A 69 38.46 19.46 -15.97
C PHE A 69 39.75 18.78 -16.43
N GLN A 70 40.57 18.37 -15.47
CA GLN A 70 41.82 17.65 -15.70
C GLN A 70 41.78 16.29 -15.01
N PRO A 71 42.09 15.19 -15.73
CA PRO A 71 42.20 13.89 -15.09
C PRO A 71 43.49 13.82 -14.25
N PHE A 72 43.38 13.34 -13.02
CA PHE A 72 44.50 12.95 -12.17
C PHE A 72 44.61 11.43 -12.17
N ASN A 73 45.44 10.89 -13.05
CA ASN A 73 45.67 9.46 -13.15
C ASN A 73 46.42 8.97 -11.91
N THR A 74 45.70 8.28 -11.02
CA THR A 74 46.26 7.82 -9.74
C THR A 74 47.29 6.71 -9.94
N GLY A 75 47.16 5.92 -11.02
CA GLY A 75 47.95 4.70 -11.24
C GLY A 75 47.52 3.53 -10.34
N ILE A 76 46.46 3.70 -9.55
CA ILE A 76 46.01 2.73 -8.55
C ILE A 76 44.75 2.01 -9.06
N ASP A 77 44.70 0.70 -8.89
CA ASP A 77 43.48 -0.08 -9.08
C ASP A 77 42.40 0.33 -8.07
N PHE A 78 41.18 0.60 -8.54
CA PHE A 78 40.13 1.14 -7.67
C PHE A 78 39.76 0.19 -6.52
N GLY A 79 39.67 -1.12 -6.78
CA GLY A 79 39.38 -2.11 -5.75
C GLY A 79 40.48 -2.18 -4.68
N THR A 80 41.73 -1.98 -5.09
CA THR A 80 42.90 -1.89 -4.19
C THR A 80 42.88 -0.61 -3.36
N ALA A 81 42.50 0.52 -3.97
CA ALA A 81 42.35 1.79 -3.26
C ALA A 81 41.28 1.70 -2.16
N VAL A 82 40.13 1.07 -2.47
CA VAL A 82 39.04 0.83 -1.52
C VAL A 82 39.49 -0.05 -0.36
N ASP A 83 40.20 -1.15 -0.60
CA ASP A 83 40.67 -2.02 0.49
C ASP A 83 41.65 -1.29 1.43
N ASN A 84 42.57 -0.51 0.86
CA ASN A 84 43.55 0.25 1.63
C ASN A 84 42.89 1.34 2.47
N GLU A 85 41.91 2.05 1.90
CA GLU A 85 41.18 3.11 2.59
C GLU A 85 40.21 2.56 3.66
N ALA A 86 39.65 1.38 3.45
CA ALA A 86 38.81 0.70 4.44
C ALA A 86 39.60 0.08 5.62
N SER A 87 40.93 0.11 5.56
CA SER A 87 41.81 -0.48 6.58
C SER A 87 42.39 0.56 7.55
N ASN A 88 42.81 0.12 8.73
CA ASN A 88 43.46 0.95 9.76
C ASN A 88 42.65 2.17 10.19
N ASP A 89 41.32 2.04 10.26
CA ASP A 89 40.41 3.07 10.75
C ASP A 89 40.54 4.44 10.05
N ARG A 90 41.07 4.48 8.81
CA ARG A 90 41.26 5.71 8.01
C ARG A 90 39.95 6.37 7.59
N SER A 91 38.90 5.56 7.48
CA SER A 91 37.58 5.98 7.08
C SER A 91 36.55 5.55 8.11
N LEU A 92 35.97 6.55 8.77
CA LEU A 92 34.96 6.40 9.81
C LEU A 92 33.62 6.94 9.34
N THR A 93 32.56 6.37 9.88
CA THR A 93 31.17 6.83 9.74
C THR A 93 30.53 6.93 11.12
N HIS A 94 29.38 7.61 11.20
CA HIS A 94 28.67 7.78 12.46
C HIS A 94 27.60 6.70 12.66
N THR A 95 27.43 6.25 13.91
CA THR A 95 26.47 5.18 14.30
C THR A 95 24.99 5.52 14.09
N ASN A 96 24.67 6.77 13.73
CA ASN A 96 23.31 7.22 13.43
C ASN A 96 22.91 7.01 11.96
N TYR A 97 23.86 6.63 11.11
CA TYR A 97 23.61 6.28 9.71
C TYR A 97 23.32 4.80 9.55
N SER A 98 22.87 4.42 8.34
CA SER A 98 22.51 3.03 8.04
C SER A 98 23.63 2.07 8.40
N GLU A 99 23.28 0.93 8.98
CA GLU A 99 24.22 -0.12 9.34
C GLU A 99 25.00 -0.64 8.13
N PHE A 100 24.46 -0.50 6.92
CA PHE A 100 25.13 -0.87 5.67
C PHE A 100 26.37 -0.01 5.37
N LEU A 101 26.51 1.14 6.03
CA LEU A 101 27.68 2.02 5.92
C LEU A 101 28.74 1.72 6.98
N GLN A 102 28.44 0.85 7.94
CA GLN A 102 29.30 0.53 9.09
C GLN A 102 29.95 -0.84 8.87
N SER A 103 31.25 -0.98 9.09
CA SER A 103 31.98 -2.25 8.92
C SER A 103 31.57 -3.27 9.96
N ASN A 104 31.33 -4.51 9.55
CA ASN A 104 31.14 -5.64 10.46
C ASN A 104 32.24 -6.70 10.35
N ALA A 105 33.40 -6.28 9.86
CA ALA A 105 34.61 -7.08 9.90
C ALA A 105 35.05 -7.34 11.35
N SER A 106 35.89 -8.36 11.52
CA SER A 106 36.53 -8.65 12.81
C SER A 106 37.33 -7.42 13.27
N GLY A 107 37.14 -7.01 14.53
CA GLY A 107 37.76 -5.80 15.10
C GLY A 107 36.92 -4.52 14.98
N ASP A 108 35.87 -4.51 14.14
CA ASP A 108 34.95 -3.38 13.99
C ASP A 108 33.55 -3.67 14.56
N TYR A 109 33.21 -4.95 14.76
CA TYR A 109 31.92 -5.38 15.26
C TYR A 109 32.05 -6.53 16.26
N ASN A 110 31.38 -6.39 17.40
CA ASN A 110 31.33 -7.40 18.43
C ASN A 110 30.13 -8.32 18.20
N THR A 111 30.41 -9.52 17.68
CA THR A 111 29.39 -10.53 17.35
C THR A 111 28.62 -11.06 18.56
N ALA A 112 29.22 -11.04 19.76
CA ALA A 112 28.55 -11.50 20.98
C ALA A 112 27.50 -10.51 21.49
N THR A 113 27.71 -9.21 21.27
CA THR A 113 26.80 -8.15 21.75
C THR A 113 25.96 -7.53 20.65
N GLY A 114 26.30 -7.78 19.38
CA GLY A 114 25.65 -7.19 18.22
C GLY A 114 25.95 -5.70 18.01
N LYS A 115 27.05 -5.19 18.59
CA LYS A 115 27.39 -3.75 18.58
C LYS A 115 28.66 -3.46 17.77
N TYR A 116 28.65 -2.32 17.08
CA TYR A 116 29.84 -1.77 16.44
C TYR A 116 30.83 -1.22 17.47
N ILE A 117 32.12 -1.34 17.16
CA ILE A 117 33.23 -0.93 18.02
C ILE A 117 33.60 0.51 17.66
N ALA A 118 33.47 1.42 18.63
CA ALA A 118 33.80 2.82 18.46
C ALA A 118 35.32 3.02 18.27
N LYS A 119 35.70 3.92 17.37
CA LYS A 119 37.09 4.24 16.99
C LYS A 119 37.48 5.67 17.35
N ASP A 120 36.52 6.59 17.31
CA ASP A 120 36.71 7.99 17.71
C ASP A 120 35.46 8.46 18.49
N GLY A 121 35.66 8.86 19.75
CA GLY A 121 34.57 9.07 20.69
C GLY A 121 33.68 7.83 20.85
N SER A 122 32.40 8.03 21.18
CA SER A 122 31.43 6.94 21.39
C SER A 122 30.54 6.64 20.18
N THR A 123 30.65 7.43 19.11
CA THR A 123 29.69 7.39 17.99
C THR A 123 30.32 7.25 16.61
N TRP A 124 31.65 7.31 16.47
CA TRP A 124 32.32 7.05 15.20
C TRP A 124 32.86 5.62 15.16
N VAL A 125 32.52 4.91 14.08
CA VAL A 125 32.84 3.50 13.84
C VAL A 125 33.44 3.36 12.44
N THR A 126 34.16 2.27 12.19
CA THR A 126 34.78 2.01 10.88
C THR A 126 33.73 1.97 9.77
N ALA A 127 33.98 2.67 8.66
CA ALA A 127 33.12 2.63 7.48
C ALA A 127 33.25 1.28 6.76
N SER A 128 32.14 0.77 6.21
CA SER A 128 32.16 -0.46 5.41
C SER A 128 32.88 -0.27 4.08
N LYS A 129 33.48 -1.33 3.52
CA LYS A 129 34.14 -1.28 2.20
C LYS A 129 33.21 -0.74 1.10
N ASN A 130 31.91 -1.06 1.13
CA ASN A 130 30.94 -0.55 0.16
C ASN A 130 30.63 0.94 0.34
N ALA A 131 30.70 1.47 1.56
CA ALA A 131 30.64 2.92 1.78
C ALA A 131 31.91 3.60 1.25
N VAL A 132 33.08 3.07 1.58
CA VAL A 132 34.37 3.58 1.07
C VAL A 132 34.39 3.62 -0.46
N ALA A 133 33.97 2.54 -1.12
CA ALA A 133 33.80 2.46 -2.56
C ALA A 133 32.93 3.61 -3.12
N TYR A 134 31.79 3.89 -2.50
CA TYR A 134 30.92 4.97 -2.96
C TYR A 134 31.59 6.34 -2.84
N PHE A 135 32.19 6.65 -1.70
CA PHE A 135 32.78 7.97 -1.43
C PHE A 135 34.11 8.20 -2.14
N MET A 136 34.82 7.14 -2.51
CA MET A 136 36.02 7.24 -3.33
C MET A 136 35.72 7.38 -4.81
N ASP A 137 34.59 6.91 -5.33
CA ASP A 137 34.28 7.03 -6.76
C ASP A 137 33.93 8.48 -7.14
N PRO A 138 34.79 9.20 -7.89
CA PRO A 138 34.58 10.62 -8.18
C PRO A 138 33.29 10.89 -8.96
N ARG A 139 32.82 9.93 -9.77
CA ARG A 139 31.61 10.05 -10.60
C ARG A 139 30.35 10.25 -9.77
N ASN A 140 30.35 9.83 -8.51
CA ASN A 140 29.23 10.05 -7.59
C ASN A 140 29.07 11.52 -7.17
N PHE A 141 30.08 12.35 -7.44
CA PHE A 141 30.18 13.75 -6.99
C PHE A 141 30.35 14.75 -8.15
N LEU A 142 30.32 14.30 -9.41
CA LEU A 142 30.37 15.16 -10.60
C LEU A 142 29.02 15.84 -10.86
N ASN A 143 28.60 16.68 -9.93
CA ASN A 143 27.48 17.60 -10.04
C ASN A 143 27.88 18.97 -9.48
N ASP A 144 27.07 19.98 -9.73
CA ASP A 144 27.40 21.37 -9.44
C ASP A 144 27.46 21.73 -7.95
N THR A 145 27.21 20.76 -7.06
CA THR A 145 27.33 20.92 -5.62
C THR A 145 28.59 20.28 -5.09
N TYR A 146 28.90 19.04 -5.50
CA TYR A 146 30.00 18.27 -4.90
C TYR A 146 31.27 18.23 -5.75
N VAL A 147 31.25 18.73 -7.00
CA VAL A 147 32.45 18.78 -7.87
C VAL A 147 33.58 19.60 -7.26
N PHE A 148 33.27 20.53 -6.35
CA PHE A 148 34.24 21.35 -5.63
C PHE A 148 35.20 20.55 -4.75
N MET A 149 34.94 19.26 -4.48
CA MET A 149 35.96 18.40 -3.86
C MET A 149 37.19 18.17 -4.74
N PHE A 150 37.06 18.44 -6.03
CA PHE A 150 38.10 18.35 -7.03
C PHE A 150 38.66 19.71 -7.42
N GLU A 151 38.21 20.83 -6.82
CA GLU A 151 38.72 22.16 -7.16
C GLU A 151 40.23 22.22 -6.89
N ASN A 152 41.00 22.69 -7.87
CA ASN A 152 42.45 22.86 -7.73
C ASN A 152 42.76 24.01 -6.78
N LEU A 153 43.30 23.65 -5.63
CA LEU A 153 43.71 24.54 -4.56
C LEU A 153 45.16 25.00 -4.71
N ALA A 154 45.92 24.51 -5.70
CA ALA A 154 47.28 24.98 -5.97
C ALA A 154 47.32 26.20 -6.90
N TYR A 155 48.34 27.02 -6.74
CA TYR A 155 48.63 28.13 -7.63
C TYR A 155 49.01 27.61 -9.02
N ASP A 156 48.35 28.15 -10.03
CA ASP A 156 48.62 27.84 -11.43
C ASP A 156 48.97 29.14 -12.15
N ALA A 157 50.26 29.39 -12.29
CA ALA A 157 50.77 30.62 -12.91
C ALA A 157 50.33 30.81 -14.36
N ALA A 158 49.99 29.72 -15.08
CA ALA A 158 49.59 29.81 -16.48
C ALA A 158 48.14 30.30 -16.63
N ASN A 159 47.28 30.01 -15.66
CA ASN A 159 45.84 30.23 -15.77
C ASN A 159 45.26 31.20 -14.72
N GLN A 160 46.01 31.52 -13.67
CA GLN A 160 45.57 32.42 -12.60
C GLN A 160 46.22 33.80 -12.74
N THR A 161 45.42 34.78 -13.16
CA THR A 161 45.88 36.16 -13.38
C THR A 161 45.25 37.13 -12.38
N GLN A 162 45.80 38.35 -12.27
CA GLN A 162 45.19 39.40 -11.44
C GLN A 162 43.77 39.72 -11.91
N ALA A 163 43.52 39.76 -13.22
CA ALA A 163 42.19 39.97 -13.78
C ALA A 163 41.21 38.84 -13.41
N GLY A 164 41.68 37.60 -13.34
CA GLY A 164 40.86 36.47 -12.86
C GLY A 164 40.53 36.58 -11.37
N VAL A 165 41.49 37.03 -10.55
CA VAL A 165 41.22 37.36 -9.14
C VAL A 165 40.19 38.48 -9.04
N GLU A 166 40.33 39.53 -9.85
CA GLU A 166 39.40 40.66 -9.91
C GLU A 166 37.97 40.22 -10.29
N ALA A 167 37.83 39.28 -11.22
CA ALA A 167 36.54 38.70 -11.59
C ALA A 167 35.87 37.96 -10.42
N ILE A 168 36.64 37.34 -9.51
CA ILE A 168 36.12 36.72 -8.29
C ILE A 168 35.74 37.76 -7.24
N LEU A 169 36.50 38.85 -7.15
CA LEU A 169 36.22 39.93 -6.20
C LEU A 169 35.05 40.81 -6.64
N THR A 170 34.66 40.77 -7.92
CA THR A 170 33.59 41.59 -8.50
C THR A 170 32.31 41.54 -7.66
N GLY A 171 31.75 42.72 -7.34
CA GLY A 171 30.58 42.86 -6.46
C GLY A 171 30.89 42.89 -4.97
N SER A 172 32.15 42.75 -4.56
CA SER A 172 32.61 42.93 -3.17
C SER A 172 33.28 44.29 -2.94
N PHE A 173 33.53 44.63 -1.67
CA PHE A 173 34.30 45.82 -1.28
C PHE A 173 35.76 45.79 -1.77
N MET A 174 36.27 44.62 -2.17
CA MET A 174 37.65 44.45 -2.65
C MET A 174 37.80 44.72 -4.14
N ALA A 175 36.69 44.71 -4.90
CA ALA A 175 36.72 44.90 -6.36
C ALA A 175 37.23 46.30 -6.72
N ASN A 176 38.18 46.38 -7.64
CA ASN A 176 38.80 47.58 -8.17
C ASN A 176 39.20 48.57 -7.06
N THR A 177 39.64 48.04 -5.92
CA THR A 177 39.88 48.79 -4.69
C THR A 177 41.32 48.57 -4.22
N ASN A 178 42.01 49.67 -3.95
CA ASN A 178 43.31 49.64 -3.28
C ASN A 178 43.14 49.36 -1.78
N ILE A 179 44.10 48.62 -1.22
CA ILE A 179 44.17 48.34 0.20
C ILE A 179 44.37 49.67 0.95
N ALA A 180 43.56 49.87 1.97
CA ALA A 180 43.75 50.91 2.96
C ALA A 180 43.47 50.30 4.34
N TYR A 181 44.12 50.83 5.37
CA TYR A 181 44.05 50.25 6.71
C TYR A 181 44.24 51.29 7.81
N LEU A 182 43.98 50.88 9.05
CA LEU A 182 44.21 51.67 10.25
C LEU A 182 45.45 51.11 10.95
N ASP A 183 46.44 51.95 11.23
CA ASP A 183 47.60 51.52 12.02
C ASP A 183 47.26 51.28 13.50
N ALA A 184 48.25 50.94 14.33
CA ALA A 184 48.07 50.74 15.76
C ALA A 184 47.56 51.98 16.51
N ASN A 185 47.79 53.18 15.97
CA ASN A 185 47.28 54.44 16.53
C ASN A 185 45.86 54.74 16.03
N GLY A 186 45.39 54.08 14.97
CA GLY A 186 44.12 54.34 14.29
C GLY A 186 44.21 55.37 13.17
N THR A 187 45.42 55.66 12.70
CA THR A 187 45.64 56.53 11.54
C THR A 187 45.26 55.78 10.28
N TYR A 188 44.48 56.42 9.39
CA TYR A 188 44.15 55.87 8.09
C TYR A 188 45.36 55.95 7.14
N ILE A 189 45.78 54.79 6.65
CA ILE A 189 46.91 54.62 5.74
C ILE A 189 46.40 54.07 4.39
N PRO A 190 46.32 54.89 3.33
CA PRO A 190 46.06 54.41 1.99
C PRO A 190 47.31 53.76 1.39
N THR A 191 47.14 52.78 0.51
CA THR A 191 48.24 52.17 -0.25
C THR A 191 47.94 52.22 -1.75
N ALA A 192 48.97 52.04 -2.58
CA ALA A 192 48.81 51.88 -4.03
C ALA A 192 48.52 50.43 -4.44
N GLU A 193 48.49 49.48 -3.50
CA GLU A 193 48.35 48.05 -3.79
C GLU A 193 46.88 47.66 -3.85
N SER A 194 46.45 47.03 -4.94
CA SER A 194 45.09 46.48 -5.05
C SER A 194 44.92 45.17 -4.28
N TYR A 195 43.70 44.86 -3.83
CA TYR A 195 43.40 43.55 -3.23
C TYR A 195 43.72 42.41 -4.20
N SER A 196 43.35 42.55 -5.48
CA SER A 196 43.60 41.52 -6.49
C SER A 196 45.09 41.28 -6.72
N SER A 197 45.92 42.33 -6.79
CA SER A 197 47.38 42.17 -6.89
C SER A 197 47.98 41.51 -5.65
N LYS A 198 47.51 41.84 -4.45
CA LYS A 198 48.05 41.28 -3.21
C LYS A 198 47.63 39.83 -3.00
N ILE A 199 46.42 39.45 -3.39
CA ILE A 199 45.97 38.05 -3.40
C ILE A 199 46.76 37.23 -4.42
N LEU A 200 47.03 37.76 -5.60
CA LEU A 200 47.89 37.08 -6.57
C LEU A 200 49.31 36.89 -6.02
N GLN A 201 49.88 37.89 -5.35
CA GLN A 201 51.16 37.77 -4.67
C GLN A 201 51.13 36.72 -3.56
N ALA A 202 50.06 36.66 -2.77
CA ALA A 202 49.89 35.65 -1.74
C ALA A 202 49.83 34.24 -2.33
N ALA A 203 49.17 34.07 -3.48
CA ALA A 203 49.13 32.82 -4.21
C ALA A 203 50.53 32.38 -4.67
N GLN A 204 51.28 33.29 -5.30
CA GLN A 204 52.65 33.06 -5.74
C GLN A 204 53.58 32.69 -4.57
N THR A 205 53.40 33.33 -3.42
CA THR A 205 54.25 33.14 -2.24
C THR A 205 53.91 31.85 -1.48
N SER A 206 52.62 31.50 -1.41
CA SER A 206 52.14 30.36 -0.62
C SER A 206 52.09 29.06 -1.40
N GLY A 207 51.97 29.12 -2.73
CA GLY A 207 51.66 27.96 -3.58
C GLY A 207 50.17 27.61 -3.63
N ALA A 208 49.29 28.34 -2.94
CA ALA A 208 47.84 28.14 -2.99
C ALA A 208 47.18 28.95 -4.12
N SER A 209 46.07 28.43 -4.64
CA SER A 209 45.30 29.02 -5.73
C SER A 209 44.85 30.44 -5.38
N ALA A 210 45.13 31.40 -6.28
CA ALA A 210 44.70 32.78 -6.12
C ALA A 210 43.17 32.89 -6.06
N TYR A 211 42.48 32.01 -6.79
CA TYR A 211 41.03 31.96 -6.86
C TYR A 211 40.43 31.35 -5.59
N TYR A 212 41.06 30.32 -5.05
CA TYR A 212 40.71 29.76 -3.74
C TYR A 212 40.91 30.80 -2.63
N ILE A 213 42.07 31.48 -2.60
CA ILE A 213 42.37 32.52 -1.62
C ILE A 213 41.31 33.63 -1.67
N ALA A 214 41.03 34.18 -2.85
CA ALA A 214 40.02 35.24 -3.02
C ALA A 214 38.64 34.78 -2.54
N SER A 215 38.21 33.59 -2.94
CA SER A 215 36.90 33.06 -2.58
C SER A 215 36.80 32.75 -1.08
N LYS A 216 37.88 32.23 -0.47
CA LYS A 216 37.95 31.93 0.97
C LYS A 216 37.88 33.22 1.80
N ILE A 217 38.61 34.24 1.40
CA ILE A 217 38.55 35.56 2.04
C ILE A 217 37.11 36.12 1.98
N LEU A 218 36.45 36.06 0.81
CA LEU A 218 35.07 36.54 0.71
C LEU A 218 34.08 35.73 1.57
N GLN A 219 34.30 34.42 1.70
CA GLN A 219 33.53 33.55 2.60
C GLN A 219 33.69 33.95 4.07
N GLU A 220 34.92 34.27 4.51
CA GLU A 220 35.23 34.60 5.91
C GLU A 220 34.88 36.05 6.29
N VAL A 221 35.03 37.00 5.37
CA VAL A 221 34.91 38.45 5.64
C VAL A 221 33.60 39.05 5.15
N GLY A 222 32.94 38.37 4.21
CA GLY A 222 31.77 38.89 3.50
C GLY A 222 32.12 39.92 2.42
N SER A 223 31.14 40.27 1.58
CA SER A 223 31.33 41.14 0.42
C SER A 223 31.01 42.62 0.66
N GLY A 224 30.29 42.97 1.73
CA GLY A 224 29.85 44.33 2.00
C GLY A 224 30.97 45.28 2.43
N ARG A 225 30.86 46.57 2.09
CA ARG A 225 31.80 47.63 2.47
C ARG A 225 31.36 48.29 3.79
N ASN A 226 32.28 48.46 4.74
CA ASN A 226 32.03 49.20 5.99
C ASN A 226 33.05 50.33 6.19
N GLY A 227 32.57 51.56 6.25
CA GLY A 227 33.42 52.76 6.41
C GLY A 227 34.21 52.82 7.72
N ILE A 228 33.75 52.15 8.79
CA ILE A 228 34.41 52.16 10.12
C ILE A 228 35.76 51.45 10.08
N TYR A 229 35.89 50.43 9.24
CA TYR A 229 37.06 49.53 9.22
C TYR A 229 37.91 49.77 7.97
N ALA A 230 38.11 51.03 7.58
CA ALA A 230 38.81 51.41 6.33
C ALA A 230 38.20 50.75 5.07
N GLY A 231 36.88 50.51 5.06
CA GLY A 231 36.18 49.86 3.96
C GLY A 231 36.19 48.33 3.99
N MET A 232 36.77 47.71 5.03
CA MET A 232 37.04 46.28 5.09
C MET A 232 35.92 45.45 5.72
N GLY A 233 35.04 44.90 4.89
CA GLY A 233 34.00 43.93 5.28
C GLY A 233 32.86 44.52 6.13
N ALA A 234 31.64 44.00 5.97
CA ALA A 234 30.45 44.56 6.64
C ALA A 234 30.53 44.49 8.18
N SER A 235 31.16 43.46 8.74
CA SER A 235 31.20 43.14 10.17
C SER A 235 32.42 43.66 10.93
N GLY A 236 33.50 44.06 10.24
CA GLY A 236 34.78 44.43 10.88
C GLY A 236 35.52 43.27 11.56
N SER A 237 35.06 42.03 11.42
CA SER A 237 35.58 40.84 12.15
C SER A 237 37.02 40.48 11.84
N VAL A 238 37.62 41.10 10.82
CA VAL A 238 39.01 40.88 10.40
C VAL A 238 39.95 41.99 10.82
N SER A 239 39.45 43.05 11.44
CA SER A 239 40.24 44.19 11.90
C SER A 239 40.28 44.25 13.41
N GLY A 240 41.49 44.46 13.92
CA GLY A 240 41.76 44.73 15.31
C GLY A 240 41.11 45.99 15.85
N ASN A 241 40.54 46.86 14.99
CA ASN A 241 39.74 48.01 15.41
C ASN A 241 38.43 47.61 16.13
N TYR A 242 38.01 46.35 16.04
CA TYR A 242 36.97 45.77 16.90
C TYR A 242 37.42 45.67 18.39
N SER A 243 38.72 45.81 18.68
CA SER A 243 39.31 45.66 20.02
C SER A 243 40.26 46.81 20.34
N THR A 244 40.30 47.22 21.61
CA THR A 244 41.32 48.17 22.08
C THR A 244 42.71 47.55 22.18
N SER A 245 42.82 46.22 22.32
CA SER A 245 44.09 45.52 22.58
C SER A 245 44.85 45.10 21.32
N TYR A 246 44.17 45.03 20.17
CA TYR A 246 44.74 44.53 18.92
C TYR A 246 44.61 45.51 17.76
N LYS A 247 44.41 46.80 18.05
CA LYS A 247 44.30 47.85 17.03
C LYS A 247 45.49 47.78 16.06
N GLY A 248 45.21 47.87 14.76
CA GLY A 248 46.22 47.71 13.70
C GLY A 248 46.57 46.26 13.31
N ILE A 249 45.97 45.25 13.93
CA ILE A 249 46.16 43.83 13.54
C ILE A 249 45.03 43.37 12.62
N TYR A 250 45.36 42.52 11.65
CA TYR A 250 44.42 42.00 10.66
C TYR A 250 44.42 40.48 10.59
N ASN A 251 43.26 39.87 10.33
CA ASN A 251 43.13 38.41 10.17
C ASN A 251 42.03 38.05 9.14
N PHE A 252 42.41 37.94 7.87
CA PHE A 252 41.48 37.71 6.74
C PHE A 252 40.96 36.28 6.60
N TYR A 253 41.53 35.33 7.35
CA TYR A 253 41.18 33.90 7.29
C TYR A 253 40.63 33.38 8.62
N ASN A 254 40.45 34.27 9.60
CA ASN A 254 39.99 33.94 10.94
C ASN A 254 40.87 32.88 11.64
N ILE A 255 42.17 32.84 11.32
CA ILE A 255 43.10 31.84 11.84
C ILE A 255 43.26 32.02 13.35
N GLY A 256 43.10 30.93 14.11
CA GLY A 256 43.17 30.95 15.57
C GLY A 256 41.87 31.36 16.28
N ALA A 257 40.78 31.62 15.55
CA ALA A 257 39.47 31.86 16.14
C ALA A 257 38.84 30.55 16.63
N SER A 258 38.96 30.28 17.93
CA SER A 258 38.38 29.10 18.59
C SER A 258 36.93 29.32 19.06
N THR A 259 36.21 28.24 19.40
CA THR A 259 34.80 28.22 19.85
C THR A 259 34.55 28.75 21.27
N SER A 260 35.54 29.37 21.92
CA SER A 260 35.35 30.02 23.22
C SER A 260 34.68 31.39 23.09
N SER A 261 34.21 31.98 24.20
CA SER A 261 33.67 33.35 24.20
C SER A 261 34.71 34.31 23.62
N GLN A 262 34.38 34.96 22.50
CA GLN A 262 35.21 35.93 21.73
C GLN A 262 36.12 35.33 20.62
N PRO A 263 35.56 34.65 19.59
CA PRO A 263 36.33 34.07 18.48
C PRO A 263 37.18 35.10 17.71
N ILE A 264 36.65 36.32 17.50
CA ILE A 264 37.35 37.41 16.82
C ILE A 264 38.62 37.84 17.59
N LEU A 265 38.52 38.01 18.91
CA LEU A 265 39.67 38.36 19.75
C LEU A 265 40.75 37.29 19.74
N ASN A 266 40.36 36.01 19.75
CA ASN A 266 41.31 34.90 19.69
C ASN A 266 42.05 34.86 18.35
N GLY A 267 41.35 35.09 17.24
CA GLY A 267 41.97 35.22 15.92
C GLY A 267 42.94 36.39 15.84
N LEU A 268 42.58 37.56 16.39
CA LEU A 268 43.45 38.74 16.42
C LEU A 268 44.68 38.53 17.31
N LYS A 269 44.52 37.89 18.47
CA LYS A 269 45.63 37.49 19.36
C LYS A 269 46.60 36.57 18.66
N TRP A 270 46.09 35.62 17.88
CA TRP A 270 46.95 34.74 17.09
C TRP A 270 47.73 35.53 16.04
N ALA A 271 47.05 36.41 15.30
CA ALA A 271 47.64 37.23 14.26
C ALA A 271 48.67 38.26 14.79
N SER A 272 48.59 38.68 16.05
CA SER A 272 49.53 39.62 16.67
C SER A 272 50.80 38.99 17.23
N ASN A 273 50.89 37.66 17.31
CA ASN A 273 52.00 36.99 17.98
C ASN A 273 53.07 36.55 16.98
N ALA A 274 54.18 37.27 16.91
CA ALA A 274 55.32 37.01 16.01
C ALA A 274 55.89 35.57 16.10
N LYS A 275 55.71 34.89 17.24
CA LYS A 275 56.17 33.50 17.42
C LYS A 275 55.39 32.49 16.57
N ASN A 276 54.25 32.87 16.03
CA ASN A 276 53.41 31.98 15.21
C ASN A 276 53.95 31.81 13.78
N GLY A 277 54.95 32.59 13.34
CA GLY A 277 55.51 32.51 11.99
C GLY A 277 54.63 33.17 10.92
N TYR A 278 54.79 32.80 9.65
CA TYR A 278 53.98 33.28 8.51
C TYR A 278 53.89 34.82 8.38
N GLY A 279 54.96 35.52 8.72
CA GLY A 279 55.00 36.99 8.67
C GLY A 279 54.15 37.69 9.74
N THR A 280 53.77 37.01 10.83
CA THR A 280 53.18 37.68 12.01
C THR A 280 54.20 38.57 12.72
N PRO A 281 53.81 39.70 13.34
CA PRO A 281 52.45 40.19 13.50
C PRO A 281 51.86 40.75 12.20
N TRP A 282 50.61 40.40 11.90
CA TRP A 282 49.90 40.88 10.70
C TRP A 282 49.37 42.29 10.90
N ASN A 283 50.28 43.25 10.89
CA ASN A 283 50.02 44.68 11.10
C ASN A 283 49.50 45.44 9.86
N THR A 284 49.30 44.74 8.75
CA THR A 284 48.65 45.26 7.54
C THR A 284 47.73 44.18 6.94
N PRO A 285 46.69 44.58 6.18
CA PRO A 285 45.86 43.62 5.45
C PRO A 285 46.68 42.73 4.51
N GLY A 286 47.66 43.31 3.80
CA GLY A 286 48.51 42.55 2.88
C GLY A 286 49.36 41.48 3.57
N ALA A 287 49.91 41.77 4.75
CA ALA A 287 50.63 40.79 5.55
C ALA A 287 49.71 39.64 5.99
N SER A 288 48.47 39.96 6.41
CA SER A 288 47.48 38.94 6.77
C SER A 288 47.08 38.06 5.59
N ILE A 289 46.87 38.64 4.40
CA ILE A 289 46.52 37.92 3.17
C ILE A 289 47.66 36.94 2.79
N ILE A 290 48.91 37.40 2.78
CA ILE A 290 50.06 36.54 2.43
C ILE A 290 50.30 35.47 3.50
N GLY A 291 50.39 35.86 4.76
CA GLY A 291 50.70 34.94 5.86
C GLY A 291 49.62 33.89 6.07
N GLY A 292 48.35 34.27 5.97
CA GLY A 292 47.24 33.33 6.09
C GLY A 292 47.19 32.34 4.92
N ALA A 293 47.50 32.79 3.69
CA ALA A 293 47.65 31.90 2.54
C ALA A 293 48.78 30.88 2.74
N GLN A 294 49.93 31.29 3.30
CA GLN A 294 51.02 30.38 3.62
C GLN A 294 50.60 29.33 4.67
N TYR A 295 49.89 29.76 5.71
CA TYR A 295 49.39 28.88 6.78
C TYR A 295 48.46 27.77 6.24
N ILE A 296 47.53 28.11 5.35
CA ILE A 296 46.60 27.14 4.77
C ILE A 296 47.26 26.23 3.72
N ALA A 297 48.28 26.71 3.00
CA ALA A 297 48.94 25.97 1.93
C ALA A 297 49.95 24.93 2.42
N GLU A 298 50.70 25.26 3.47
CA GLU A 298 51.88 24.51 3.91
C GLU A 298 51.61 23.02 4.15
N LYS A 299 50.52 22.71 4.87
CA LYS A 299 50.28 21.33 5.33
C LYS A 299 49.88 20.40 4.20
N TYR A 300 49.09 20.86 3.24
CA TYR A 300 48.39 19.98 2.30
C TYR A 300 48.67 20.31 0.83
N ILE A 301 48.48 21.56 0.44
CA ILE A 301 48.66 22.00 -0.95
C ILE A 301 50.14 21.86 -1.35
N ASN A 302 51.06 22.33 -0.52
CA ASN A 302 52.49 22.30 -0.88
C ASN A 302 53.11 20.90 -0.86
N VAL A 303 52.37 19.89 -0.39
CA VAL A 303 52.79 18.48 -0.44
C VAL A 303 52.07 17.67 -1.53
N GLY A 304 51.30 18.33 -2.39
CA GLY A 304 50.64 17.74 -3.56
C GLY A 304 49.18 17.31 -3.33
N GLN A 305 48.62 17.53 -2.13
CA GLN A 305 47.20 17.26 -1.84
C GLN A 305 46.35 18.49 -2.19
N ASN A 306 46.31 18.78 -3.49
CA ASN A 306 45.83 20.06 -4.05
C ASN A 306 44.33 20.11 -4.29
N THR A 307 43.57 19.13 -3.78
CA THR A 307 42.12 19.11 -3.77
C THR A 307 41.67 18.54 -2.43
N THR A 308 40.47 18.89 -1.95
CA THR A 308 39.99 18.32 -0.69
C THR A 308 39.77 16.81 -0.79
N TYR A 309 39.52 16.27 -1.98
CA TYR A 309 39.54 14.83 -2.24
C TYR A 309 40.92 14.22 -1.94
N LEU A 310 42.00 14.81 -2.48
CA LEU A 310 43.36 14.32 -2.24
C LEU A 310 43.78 14.53 -0.78
N GLN A 311 43.22 15.53 -0.09
CA GLN A 311 43.41 15.71 1.35
C GLN A 311 42.71 14.62 2.18
N LYS A 312 41.52 14.16 1.75
CA LYS A 312 40.82 13.07 2.43
C LYS A 312 41.45 11.71 2.17
N PHE A 313 41.68 11.36 0.91
CA PHE A 313 42.04 9.99 0.53
C PHE A 313 43.55 9.80 0.32
N ASN A 314 44.27 10.88 0.06
CA ASN A 314 45.67 10.90 -0.38
C ASN A 314 46.04 9.72 -1.30
N VAL A 315 45.54 9.79 -2.54
CA VAL A 315 45.90 8.86 -3.61
C VAL A 315 47.04 9.41 -4.49
N THR A 316 47.83 10.33 -3.93
CA THR A 316 49.05 10.81 -4.60
C THR A 316 50.19 9.82 -4.40
N ALA A 317 51.24 9.92 -5.22
CA ALA A 317 52.43 9.08 -5.08
C ALA A 317 53.20 9.34 -3.77
N LYS A 318 53.01 10.50 -3.13
CA LYS A 318 53.68 10.87 -1.88
C LYS A 318 52.81 10.45 -0.69
N ASN A 319 53.36 9.59 0.17
CA ASN A 319 52.69 9.14 1.40
C ASN A 319 51.28 8.57 1.13
N THR A 320 51.10 7.79 0.05
CA THR A 320 49.79 7.24 -0.36
C THR A 320 49.04 6.62 0.82
N TYR A 321 47.76 6.99 0.99
CA TYR A 321 46.85 6.62 2.09
C TYR A 321 47.29 7.07 3.50
N LYS A 322 48.25 7.99 3.60
CA LYS A 322 48.70 8.61 4.86
C LYS A 322 48.55 10.13 4.75
N HIS A 323 48.73 10.81 5.88
CA HIS A 323 48.63 12.28 5.94
C HIS A 323 47.27 12.77 5.41
N GLN A 324 46.20 12.15 5.88
CA GLN A 324 44.83 12.50 5.52
C GLN A 324 44.31 13.57 6.48
N TYR A 325 43.60 14.56 5.95
CA TYR A 325 43.06 15.69 6.73
C TYR A 325 41.93 15.28 7.69
N MET A 326 41.17 14.24 7.35
CA MET A 326 40.02 13.80 8.14
C MET A 326 39.79 12.28 8.02
N THR A 327 39.16 11.71 9.04
CA THR A 327 38.70 10.32 9.04
C THR A 327 37.24 10.18 8.60
N ASN A 328 36.41 11.23 8.71
CA ASN A 328 35.02 11.21 8.27
C ASN A 328 34.92 10.93 6.75
N ILE A 329 34.36 9.77 6.37
CA ILE A 329 34.34 9.31 4.98
C ILE A 329 33.57 10.24 4.02
N PHE A 330 32.51 10.91 4.49
CA PHE A 330 31.72 11.84 3.68
C PHE A 330 32.02 13.31 3.98
N GLY A 331 32.95 13.58 4.90
CA GLY A 331 33.25 14.93 5.40
C GLY A 331 33.64 15.88 4.27
N CYS A 332 34.56 15.45 3.40
CA CYS A 332 34.99 16.21 2.23
C CYS A 332 33.82 16.62 1.32
N ALA A 333 32.90 15.70 1.01
CA ALA A 333 31.70 16.00 0.23
C ALA A 333 30.78 17.01 0.95
N SER A 334 30.55 16.85 2.26
CA SER A 334 29.70 17.76 3.02
C SER A 334 30.28 19.19 3.16
N GLU A 335 31.59 19.30 3.39
CA GLU A 335 32.30 20.58 3.49
C GLU A 335 32.27 21.33 2.14
N THR A 336 32.54 20.62 1.05
CA THR A 336 32.55 21.20 -0.31
C THR A 336 31.16 21.57 -0.81
N GLY A 337 30.11 20.83 -0.42
CA GLY A 337 28.72 21.26 -0.65
C GLY A 337 28.39 22.59 0.06
N THR A 338 28.96 22.83 1.23
CA THR A 338 28.85 24.12 1.93
C THR A 338 29.59 25.22 1.18
N THR A 339 30.80 24.93 0.68
CA THR A 339 31.57 25.84 -0.19
C THR A 339 30.79 26.19 -1.46
N ALA A 340 30.20 25.21 -2.14
CA ALA A 340 29.40 25.42 -3.34
C ALA A 340 28.22 26.36 -3.08
N LYS A 341 27.52 26.18 -1.96
CA LYS A 341 26.42 27.06 -1.52
C LYS A 341 26.92 28.48 -1.23
N ALA A 342 28.09 28.62 -0.62
CA ALA A 342 28.69 29.93 -0.37
C ALA A 342 29.02 30.64 -1.70
N TYR A 343 29.59 29.93 -2.67
CA TYR A 343 29.88 30.48 -4.01
C TYR A 343 28.61 30.89 -4.76
N ASP A 344 27.54 30.10 -4.64
CA ASP A 344 26.23 30.42 -5.21
C ASP A 344 25.63 31.69 -4.57
N THR A 345 25.69 31.77 -3.23
CA THR A 345 25.20 32.94 -2.47
C THR A 345 25.97 34.22 -2.81
N LEU A 346 27.27 34.09 -3.08
CA LEU A 346 28.14 35.19 -3.49
C LEU A 346 28.02 35.53 -4.99
N GLY A 347 27.31 34.73 -5.79
CA GLY A 347 27.19 34.91 -7.24
C GLY A 347 28.47 34.60 -8.04
N ILE A 348 29.45 33.94 -7.41
CA ILE A 348 30.78 33.65 -8.01
C ILE A 348 30.92 32.20 -8.48
N LYS A 349 29.85 31.41 -8.41
CA LYS A 349 29.85 29.98 -8.78
C LYS A 349 30.22 29.78 -10.25
N SER A 350 29.73 30.63 -11.15
CA SER A 350 29.97 30.56 -12.60
C SER A 350 31.35 31.06 -13.06
N ASN A 351 32.16 31.58 -12.14
CA ASN A 351 33.50 32.08 -12.47
C ASN A 351 34.41 30.94 -12.92
N GLN A 352 35.55 31.28 -13.53
CA GLN A 352 36.53 30.31 -13.98
C GLN A 352 36.98 29.42 -12.81
N ARG A 353 36.92 28.10 -13.02
CA ARG A 353 37.35 27.09 -12.05
C ARG A 353 38.10 25.97 -12.78
N HIS A 354 39.05 25.38 -12.07
CA HIS A 354 39.82 24.25 -12.56
C HIS A 354 39.67 23.08 -11.61
N PHE A 355 39.22 21.94 -12.12
CA PHE A 355 38.96 20.74 -11.32
C PHE A 355 39.94 19.63 -11.70
N ILE A 356 40.67 19.12 -10.71
CA ILE A 356 41.58 17.99 -10.83
C ILE A 356 40.86 16.75 -10.28
N ILE A 357 40.38 15.90 -11.17
CA ILE A 357 39.50 14.78 -10.84
C ILE A 357 40.30 13.48 -10.88
N PRO A 358 40.41 12.74 -9.76
CA PRO A 358 41.06 11.44 -9.72
C PRO A 358 40.47 10.46 -10.74
N VAL A 359 41.33 9.71 -11.40
CA VAL A 359 40.98 8.60 -12.28
C VAL A 359 41.76 7.37 -11.81
N TYR A 360 41.03 6.32 -11.46
CA TYR A 360 41.59 5.05 -11.05
C TYR A 360 41.63 4.06 -12.21
N ASN A 361 42.54 3.10 -12.12
CA ASN A 361 42.54 1.94 -13.00
C ASN A 361 41.36 1.03 -12.61
N ASN A 362 40.76 0.36 -13.60
CA ASN A 362 39.68 -0.62 -13.41
C ASN A 362 38.46 -0.09 -12.61
N MET A 363 38.04 1.15 -12.89
CA MET A 363 36.81 1.72 -12.32
C MET A 363 35.59 0.82 -12.58
N PRO A 364 34.65 0.70 -11.62
CA PRO A 364 33.47 -0.13 -11.78
C PRO A 364 32.52 0.41 -12.84
N GLY A 365 31.65 -0.45 -13.38
CA GLY A 365 30.61 -0.03 -14.31
C GLY A 365 29.59 0.91 -13.64
N ASP A 366 28.77 1.63 -14.42
CA ASP A 366 27.75 2.52 -13.85
C ASP A 366 26.48 1.79 -13.39
N ASN A 367 26.18 0.62 -13.96
CA ASN A 367 24.96 -0.15 -13.69
C ASN A 367 25.22 -1.66 -13.68
N THR A 368 26.30 -2.09 -13.04
CA THR A 368 26.63 -3.51 -13.00
C THR A 368 25.54 -4.29 -12.29
N THR A 369 24.99 -5.30 -12.95
CA THR A 369 24.02 -6.20 -12.31
C THR A 369 24.79 -7.24 -11.51
N VAL A 370 24.25 -7.64 -10.37
CA VAL A 370 24.84 -8.65 -9.48
C VAL A 370 23.83 -9.75 -9.26
N THR A 371 24.29 -11.00 -9.39
CA THR A 371 23.47 -12.18 -9.12
C THR A 371 24.21 -13.10 -8.17
N MET A 372 23.46 -13.74 -7.28
CA MET A 372 23.97 -14.65 -6.25
C MET A 372 22.85 -15.60 -5.85
N GLY A 373 23.16 -16.85 -5.50
CA GLY A 373 22.16 -17.82 -5.06
C GLY A 373 21.27 -18.37 -6.20
N LYS A 374 19.99 -18.60 -5.90
CA LYS A 374 19.06 -19.23 -6.85
C LYS A 374 18.82 -18.36 -8.08
N SER A 375 18.65 -19.02 -9.22
CA SER A 375 18.27 -18.36 -10.48
C SER A 375 16.81 -17.87 -10.45
N GLY A 376 16.54 -16.74 -11.09
CA GLY A 376 15.19 -16.16 -11.23
C GLY A 376 14.75 -15.29 -10.05
N ASP A 377 13.47 -14.94 -10.04
CA ASP A 377 12.89 -14.04 -9.04
C ASP A 377 12.93 -14.66 -7.63
N LYS A 378 13.37 -13.86 -6.66
CA LYS A 378 13.32 -14.21 -5.23
C LYS A 378 12.07 -13.61 -4.60
N THR A 379 11.62 -14.18 -3.50
CA THR A 379 10.58 -13.58 -2.66
C THR A 379 11.18 -13.06 -1.37
N GLY A 380 10.52 -12.08 -0.77
CA GLY A 380 10.86 -11.51 0.52
C GLY A 380 9.61 -11.14 1.30
N VAL A 381 9.82 -10.80 2.56
CA VAL A 381 8.78 -10.36 3.49
C VAL A 381 9.12 -8.97 4.01
N ILE A 382 8.12 -8.10 4.06
CA ILE A 382 8.24 -6.76 4.62
C ILE A 382 8.25 -6.82 6.15
N THR A 383 9.21 -6.17 6.80
CA THR A 383 9.39 -6.26 8.26
C THR A 383 8.66 -5.17 9.05
N SER A 384 8.22 -4.09 8.38
CA SER A 384 7.55 -2.94 9.00
C SER A 384 6.57 -2.27 8.04
N ASN A 385 5.69 -1.40 8.55
CA ASN A 385 4.81 -0.60 7.70
C ASN A 385 5.63 0.48 6.97
N VAL A 386 5.71 0.38 5.64
CA VAL A 386 6.62 1.20 4.82
C VAL A 386 5.96 1.70 3.53
N ASN A 387 6.51 2.76 2.94
CA ASN A 387 6.06 3.25 1.64
C ASN A 387 6.77 2.48 0.52
N LEU A 388 6.01 1.93 -0.43
CA LEU A 388 6.51 1.56 -1.75
C LEU A 388 6.64 2.83 -2.58
N ARG A 389 7.80 3.08 -3.18
CA ARG A 389 8.13 4.33 -3.88
C ARG A 389 8.39 4.12 -5.37
N GLN A 390 8.26 5.19 -6.14
CA GLN A 390 8.51 5.19 -7.58
C GLN A 390 9.99 4.99 -7.95
N GLY A 391 10.91 5.41 -7.08
CA GLY A 391 12.36 5.31 -7.31
C GLY A 391 13.13 5.08 -6.00
N PRO A 392 14.43 4.78 -6.08
CA PRO A 392 15.25 4.36 -4.95
C PRO A 392 15.72 5.57 -4.12
N SER A 393 14.79 6.30 -3.51
CA SER A 393 15.07 7.37 -2.54
C SER A 393 13.79 7.77 -1.82
N THR A 394 13.94 8.33 -0.62
CA THR A 394 12.83 8.93 0.14
C THR A 394 12.22 10.15 -0.55
N GLY A 395 12.95 10.78 -1.48
CA GLY A 395 12.47 11.90 -2.29
C GLY A 395 11.43 11.52 -3.36
N TYR A 396 11.32 10.23 -3.72
CA TYR A 396 10.30 9.78 -4.68
C TYR A 396 8.93 9.63 -4.04
N SER A 397 7.88 9.91 -4.83
CA SER A 397 6.50 9.77 -4.39
C SER A 397 6.14 8.31 -4.04
N SER A 398 5.22 8.15 -3.09
CA SER A 398 4.73 6.82 -2.69
C SER A 398 3.67 6.32 -3.67
N LEU A 399 3.83 5.08 -4.13
CA LEU A 399 2.87 4.36 -4.95
C LEU A 399 1.75 3.74 -4.10
N THR A 400 2.12 3.13 -2.98
CA THR A 400 1.22 2.54 -1.99
C THR A 400 1.98 2.30 -0.69
N LYS A 401 1.28 1.90 0.38
CA LYS A 401 1.89 1.45 1.63
C LYS A 401 1.94 -0.06 1.68
N LEU A 402 3.07 -0.63 2.08
CA LEU A 402 3.20 -2.05 2.43
C LEU A 402 3.08 -2.19 3.94
N SER A 403 2.45 -3.29 4.35
CA SER A 403 2.28 -3.65 5.74
C SER A 403 3.37 -4.64 6.13
N LYS A 404 3.71 -4.70 7.42
CA LYS A 404 4.47 -5.84 7.95
C LYS A 404 3.82 -7.15 7.51
N ASP A 405 4.66 -8.14 7.17
CA ASP A 405 4.30 -9.46 6.67
C ASP A 405 3.75 -9.50 5.22
N ASP A 406 3.66 -8.37 4.51
CA ASP A 406 3.38 -8.37 3.07
C ASP A 406 4.51 -9.16 2.35
N VAL A 407 4.11 -10.12 1.52
CA VAL A 407 5.03 -10.92 0.70
C VAL A 407 5.25 -10.21 -0.62
N VAL A 408 6.51 -10.06 -1.00
CA VAL A 408 6.94 -9.33 -2.19
C VAL A 408 7.86 -10.19 -3.06
N THR A 409 7.86 -9.94 -4.36
CA THR A 409 8.83 -10.54 -5.28
C THR A 409 9.97 -9.55 -5.50
N ILE A 410 11.19 -9.91 -5.14
CA ILE A 410 12.40 -9.10 -5.30
C ILE A 410 12.87 -9.17 -6.76
N LYS A 411 13.05 -8.00 -7.38
CA LYS A 411 13.42 -7.86 -8.79
C LYS A 411 14.85 -7.37 -8.98
N GLU A 412 15.26 -6.37 -8.21
CA GLU A 412 16.60 -5.79 -8.24
C GLU A 412 16.89 -5.14 -6.88
N ASN A 413 18.17 -4.97 -6.60
CA ASN A 413 18.71 -4.39 -5.39
C ASN A 413 19.73 -3.34 -5.82
N VAL A 414 19.45 -2.09 -5.50
CA VAL A 414 20.13 -0.93 -6.08
C VAL A 414 20.59 0.02 -4.99
N LEU A 415 21.61 0.81 -5.31
CA LEU A 415 21.95 1.98 -4.52
C LEU A 415 20.93 3.10 -4.77
N THR A 416 20.80 4.00 -3.81
CA THR A 416 20.10 5.28 -4.01
C THR A 416 20.68 6.04 -5.20
N ASP A 417 19.84 6.75 -5.96
CA ASP A 417 20.30 7.51 -7.12
C ASP A 417 21.43 8.48 -6.75
N ARG A 418 22.47 8.50 -7.60
CA ARG A 418 23.67 9.34 -7.41
C ARG A 418 23.36 10.82 -7.20
N LYS A 419 22.27 11.35 -7.78
CA LYS A 419 21.82 12.75 -7.60
C LYS A 419 21.58 13.14 -6.13
N TYR A 420 21.39 12.16 -5.24
CA TYR A 420 21.22 12.39 -3.81
C TYR A 420 22.55 12.38 -3.04
N SER A 421 23.70 12.07 -3.66
CA SER A 421 25.07 12.16 -3.13
C SER A 421 25.24 11.80 -1.64
N VAL A 422 25.28 12.78 -0.72
CA VAL A 422 25.42 12.53 0.73
C VAL A 422 24.09 12.57 1.51
N SER A 423 22.98 12.89 0.86
CA SER A 423 21.67 13.03 1.54
C SER A 423 21.01 11.70 1.89
N TRP A 424 21.52 10.57 1.38
CA TRP A 424 20.95 9.26 1.57
C TRP A 424 21.57 8.43 2.69
N LEU A 425 22.48 8.98 3.51
CA LEU A 425 23.23 8.23 4.54
C LEU A 425 22.37 7.34 5.46
N SER A 426 21.12 7.73 5.71
CA SER A 426 20.16 6.94 6.50
C SER A 426 19.46 5.82 5.75
N ASN A 427 19.39 5.88 4.41
CA ASN A 427 18.69 4.92 3.55
C ASN A 427 19.46 4.71 2.22
N PRO A 428 20.67 4.12 2.26
CA PRO A 428 21.55 4.01 1.11
C PRO A 428 21.06 3.03 0.04
N TYR A 429 20.43 1.93 0.45
CA TYR A 429 20.11 0.80 -0.43
C TYR A 429 18.61 0.54 -0.52
N TRP A 430 18.16 0.20 -1.72
CA TRP A 430 16.76 -0.02 -2.05
C TRP A 430 16.57 -1.34 -2.78
N THR A 431 15.46 -2.01 -2.46
CA THR A 431 15.04 -3.24 -3.12
C THR A 431 13.80 -2.93 -3.95
N LYS A 432 13.88 -3.16 -5.26
CA LYS A 432 12.70 -3.12 -6.12
C LYS A 432 11.92 -4.40 -6.00
N VAL A 433 10.62 -4.24 -5.87
CA VAL A 433 9.71 -5.35 -5.64
C VAL A 433 8.45 -5.26 -6.48
N ASP A 434 7.94 -6.42 -6.88
CA ASP A 434 6.58 -6.60 -7.36
C ASP A 434 5.67 -7.09 -6.21
N VAL A 435 4.47 -6.53 -6.11
CA VAL A 435 3.51 -6.88 -5.04
C VAL A 435 2.07 -6.69 -5.50
N VAL A 436 1.16 -7.56 -5.04
CA VAL A 436 -0.28 -7.43 -5.27
C VAL A 436 -0.98 -7.00 -3.99
N LYS A 437 -1.54 -5.79 -3.96
CA LYS A 437 -2.26 -5.24 -2.82
C LYS A 437 -3.69 -4.88 -3.19
N ASN A 438 -4.66 -5.41 -2.45
CA ASN A 438 -6.10 -5.23 -2.71
C ASN A 438 -6.52 -5.57 -4.16
N GLY A 439 -5.85 -6.54 -4.79
CA GLY A 439 -6.12 -6.96 -6.18
C GLY A 439 -5.46 -6.09 -7.26
N VAL A 440 -4.61 -5.12 -6.88
CA VAL A 440 -3.84 -4.26 -7.78
C VAL A 440 -2.36 -4.64 -7.69
N SER A 441 -1.70 -4.82 -8.84
CA SER A 441 -0.27 -5.07 -8.92
C SER A 441 0.52 -3.76 -8.92
N TYR A 442 1.60 -3.70 -8.15
CA TYR A 442 2.53 -2.59 -8.08
C TYR A 442 3.96 -3.10 -8.29
N THR A 443 4.78 -2.27 -8.94
CA THR A 443 6.23 -2.41 -9.03
C THR A 443 6.84 -1.12 -8.50
N GLY A 444 7.74 -1.22 -7.52
CA GLY A 444 8.38 -0.04 -6.93
C GLY A 444 9.51 -0.39 -5.98
N TYR A 445 10.04 0.60 -5.29
CA TYR A 445 11.21 0.48 -4.42
C TYR A 445 10.83 0.62 -2.95
N VAL A 446 11.43 -0.22 -2.12
CA VAL A 446 11.36 -0.14 -0.65
C VAL A 446 12.78 -0.13 -0.10
N SER A 447 13.01 0.58 1.02
CA SER A 447 14.34 0.58 1.65
C SER A 447 14.70 -0.86 2.04
N THR A 448 15.92 -1.27 1.70
CA THR A 448 16.40 -2.64 1.86
C THR A 448 16.39 -3.10 3.31
N GLU A 449 16.49 -2.18 4.28
CA GLU A 449 16.39 -2.45 5.72
C GLU A 449 15.05 -3.12 6.09
N TYR A 450 14.01 -2.94 5.27
CA TYR A 450 12.66 -3.44 5.55
C TYR A 450 12.29 -4.69 4.75
N VAL A 451 13.24 -5.32 4.05
CA VAL A 451 13.01 -6.53 3.26
C VAL A 451 13.87 -7.66 3.78
N THR A 452 13.23 -8.72 4.27
CA THR A 452 13.92 -9.99 4.57
C THR A 452 13.69 -10.96 3.40
N PRO A 453 14.71 -11.30 2.60
CA PRO A 453 14.57 -12.27 1.52
C PRO A 453 14.31 -13.68 2.08
N GLU A 454 13.69 -14.55 1.29
CA GLU A 454 13.46 -15.95 1.68
C GLU A 454 14.78 -16.72 1.87
N VAL A 455 14.78 -17.71 2.76
CA VAL A 455 15.92 -18.63 2.96
C VAL A 455 16.14 -19.45 1.70
N GLU A 456 17.36 -19.40 1.17
CA GLU A 456 17.79 -20.12 -0.02
C GLU A 456 18.58 -21.37 0.29
N ASN A 457 19.28 -21.40 1.42
CA ASN A 457 20.10 -22.55 1.82
C ASN A 457 20.09 -22.77 3.34
N ASN A 458 20.21 -24.03 3.72
CA ASN A 458 20.28 -24.49 5.10
C ASN A 458 21.66 -25.10 5.33
N LEU A 459 22.44 -24.50 6.23
CA LEU A 459 23.82 -24.86 6.54
C LEU A 459 23.96 -25.32 7.99
N ILE A 460 25.12 -25.89 8.30
CA ILE A 460 25.45 -26.38 9.63
C ILE A 460 26.66 -25.67 10.17
N THR A 461 26.67 -25.39 11.46
CA THR A 461 27.80 -24.79 12.14
C THR A 461 29.10 -25.55 11.81
N GLY A 462 30.13 -24.81 11.41
CA GLY A 462 31.42 -25.34 10.96
C GLY A 462 31.51 -25.68 9.48
N THR A 463 30.41 -25.68 8.72
CA THR A 463 30.44 -25.90 7.27
C THR A 463 30.74 -24.62 6.50
N THR A 464 31.43 -24.77 5.37
CA THR A 464 31.70 -23.69 4.41
C THR A 464 31.09 -24.03 3.07
N VAL A 465 30.39 -23.07 2.44
CA VAL A 465 29.85 -23.18 1.09
C VAL A 465 30.28 -21.98 0.26
N SER A 466 30.59 -22.20 -1.02
CA SER A 466 30.84 -21.09 -1.93
C SER A 466 29.51 -20.61 -2.53
N ALA A 467 29.24 -19.32 -2.39
CA ALA A 467 28.12 -18.65 -3.06
C ALA A 467 28.63 -17.39 -3.77
N LYS A 468 29.68 -17.57 -4.59
CA LYS A 468 30.29 -16.48 -5.35
C LYS A 468 29.25 -15.76 -6.20
N ALA A 469 29.15 -14.45 -6.02
CA ALA A 469 28.34 -13.59 -6.86
C ALA A 469 28.97 -13.42 -8.24
N THR A 470 28.12 -13.25 -9.25
CA THR A 470 28.52 -12.93 -10.61
C THR A 470 28.00 -11.55 -11.00
N THR A 471 28.80 -10.84 -11.78
CA THR A 471 28.53 -9.46 -12.23
C THR A 471 28.39 -9.41 -13.75
N SER A 472 27.60 -8.47 -14.28
CA SER A 472 27.58 -8.22 -15.73
C SER A 472 28.91 -7.68 -16.28
N ASN A 473 29.71 -7.05 -15.42
CA ASN A 473 31.11 -6.71 -15.68
C ASN A 473 32.02 -7.67 -14.90
N PRO A 474 32.61 -8.70 -15.53
CA PRO A 474 33.35 -9.76 -14.83
C PRO A 474 34.63 -9.26 -14.13
N ASN A 475 35.12 -8.07 -14.50
CA ASN A 475 36.30 -7.45 -13.90
C ASN A 475 35.95 -6.58 -12.68
N GLU A 476 34.66 -6.36 -12.42
CA GLU A 476 34.23 -5.58 -11.27
C GLU A 476 34.31 -6.41 -9.99
N LYS A 477 35.01 -5.86 -8.99
CA LYS A 477 35.13 -6.49 -7.68
C LYS A 477 33.77 -6.54 -6.97
N VAL A 478 33.58 -7.58 -6.15
CA VAL A 478 32.41 -7.72 -5.29
C VAL A 478 32.87 -7.63 -3.84
N ILE A 479 32.13 -6.85 -3.04
CA ILE A 479 32.32 -6.69 -1.60
C ILE A 479 31.25 -7.53 -0.90
N TYR A 480 31.69 -8.53 -0.14
CA TYR A 480 30.79 -9.39 0.62
C TYR A 480 30.60 -8.89 2.05
N ARG A 481 29.40 -9.13 2.58
CA ARG A 481 29.03 -8.83 3.96
C ARG A 481 28.01 -9.84 4.45
N SER A 482 28.11 -10.27 5.70
CA SER A 482 27.01 -10.97 6.40
C SER A 482 26.24 -9.98 7.27
N ASP A 483 24.92 -9.91 7.19
CA ASP A 483 24.14 -9.03 8.07
C ASP A 483 24.30 -9.41 9.56
N ASN A 484 24.55 -10.68 9.85
CA ASN A 484 24.84 -11.18 11.20
C ASN A 484 26.03 -12.17 11.18
N PRO A 485 27.26 -11.69 11.43
CA PRO A 485 28.45 -12.54 11.47
C PRO A 485 28.46 -13.59 12.59
N ALA A 486 27.63 -13.46 13.63
CA ALA A 486 27.48 -14.50 14.66
C ALA A 486 26.75 -15.76 14.13
N VAL A 487 25.94 -15.62 13.08
CA VAL A 487 25.25 -16.74 12.43
C VAL A 487 26.10 -17.32 11.31
N ALA A 488 26.67 -16.49 10.45
CA ALA A 488 27.61 -16.92 9.41
C ALA A 488 28.53 -15.78 8.98
N THR A 489 29.77 -16.11 8.63
CA THR A 489 30.75 -15.18 8.05
C THR A 489 30.90 -15.43 6.55
N VAL A 490 31.47 -14.47 5.83
CA VAL A 490 31.78 -14.58 4.40
C VAL A 490 33.15 -13.93 4.14
N ASP A 491 33.99 -14.59 3.35
CA ASP A 491 35.29 -14.05 2.93
C ASP A 491 35.21 -13.24 1.61
N ASP A 492 36.31 -12.60 1.22
CA ASP A 492 36.37 -11.80 -0.02
C ASP A 492 36.22 -12.65 -1.31
N ALA A 493 36.35 -13.99 -1.21
CA ALA A 493 36.12 -14.91 -2.33
C ALA A 493 34.65 -15.37 -2.45
N GLY A 494 33.80 -15.01 -1.49
CA GLY A 494 32.40 -15.42 -1.43
C GLY A 494 32.18 -16.81 -0.82
N ASN A 495 33.15 -17.31 -0.04
CA ASN A 495 32.97 -18.51 0.77
C ASN A 495 32.31 -18.15 2.09
N ILE A 496 31.17 -18.77 2.37
CA ILE A 496 30.34 -18.52 3.54
C ILE A 496 30.58 -19.63 4.54
N THR A 497 31.01 -19.27 5.75
CA THR A 497 31.19 -20.22 6.86
C THR A 497 30.07 -20.05 7.87
N ALA A 498 29.35 -21.14 8.16
CA ALA A 498 28.29 -21.17 9.14
C ALA A 498 28.86 -21.22 10.57
N VAL A 499 28.42 -20.30 11.43
CA VAL A 499 29.03 -20.04 12.76
C VAL A 499 28.09 -20.42 13.90
N GLY A 500 26.82 -20.05 13.83
CA GLY A 500 25.88 -20.24 14.95
C GLY A 500 24.43 -20.32 14.50
N ASP A 501 23.58 -20.87 15.37
CA ASP A 501 22.15 -21.05 15.08
C ASP A 501 21.45 -19.73 14.76
N GLY A 502 20.76 -19.67 13.62
CA GLY A 502 19.98 -18.49 13.23
C GLY A 502 19.86 -18.30 11.72
N THR A 503 19.24 -17.19 11.33
CA THR A 503 19.13 -16.78 9.93
C THR A 503 19.99 -15.53 9.71
N THR A 504 20.75 -15.48 8.61
CA THR A 504 21.46 -14.27 8.18
C THR A 504 21.39 -14.11 6.67
N THR A 505 21.47 -12.88 6.20
CA THR A 505 21.57 -12.57 4.78
C THR A 505 23.02 -12.22 4.45
N ILE A 506 23.59 -12.93 3.49
CA ILE A 506 24.85 -12.53 2.86
C ILE A 506 24.53 -11.55 1.73
N ARG A 507 25.23 -10.44 1.68
CA ARG A 507 25.10 -9.40 0.66
C ARG A 507 26.38 -9.30 -0.13
N ALA A 508 26.24 -9.26 -1.44
CA ALA A 508 27.32 -9.15 -2.39
C ALA A 508 27.15 -7.84 -3.16
N PHE A 509 27.87 -6.79 -2.77
CA PHE A 509 27.82 -5.47 -3.40
C PHE A 509 28.84 -5.40 -4.53
N ALA A 510 28.40 -5.10 -5.74
CA ALA A 510 29.30 -4.59 -6.75
C ALA A 510 29.79 -3.20 -6.31
N VAL A 511 31.02 -2.84 -6.67
CA VAL A 511 31.61 -1.55 -6.27
C VAL A 511 30.79 -0.36 -6.79
N SER A 512 30.09 -0.53 -7.92
CA SER A 512 29.10 0.40 -8.47
C SER A 512 27.88 0.68 -7.57
N GLY A 513 27.62 -0.18 -6.58
CA GLY A 513 26.59 -0.01 -5.55
C GLY A 513 25.40 -0.98 -5.64
N ASN A 514 25.15 -1.59 -6.81
CA ASN A 514 24.14 -2.64 -6.93
C ASN A 514 24.58 -3.89 -6.17
N PHE A 515 23.63 -4.70 -5.69
CA PHE A 515 23.98 -5.88 -4.91
C PHE A 515 23.05 -7.06 -5.12
N ALA A 516 23.49 -8.24 -4.69
CA ALA A 516 22.65 -9.42 -4.58
C ALA A 516 22.59 -9.87 -3.12
N THR A 517 21.55 -10.62 -2.80
CA THR A 517 21.35 -11.21 -1.47
C THR A 517 21.37 -12.73 -1.57
N TYR A 518 21.82 -13.40 -0.52
CA TYR A 518 21.75 -14.84 -0.34
C TYR A 518 21.48 -15.16 1.12
N THR A 519 20.23 -15.54 1.40
CA THR A 519 19.78 -15.76 2.78
C THR A 519 20.00 -17.21 3.18
N ILE A 520 20.65 -17.41 4.32
CA ILE A 520 20.96 -18.72 4.85
C ILE A 520 20.37 -18.91 6.24
N GLN A 521 19.98 -20.14 6.52
CA GLN A 521 19.62 -20.60 7.84
C GLN A 521 20.70 -21.57 8.32
N VAL A 522 21.26 -21.33 9.50
CA VAL A 522 22.29 -22.16 10.11
C VAL A 522 21.68 -22.96 11.26
N PHE A 523 22.10 -24.23 11.37
CA PHE A 523 21.78 -25.13 12.48
C PHE A 523 23.05 -25.72 13.11
N THR A 524 23.04 -26.07 14.38
CA THR A 524 24.15 -26.75 15.07
C THR A 524 24.09 -28.28 14.87
N LYS A 525 22.87 -28.83 14.70
CA LYS A 525 22.57 -30.22 14.29
C LYS A 525 21.29 -30.21 13.45
N GLY A 526 21.15 -31.05 12.42
CA GLY A 526 20.01 -30.91 11.50
C GLY A 526 19.56 -32.14 10.72
N CYS A 527 18.28 -32.14 10.36
CA CYS A 527 17.71 -32.92 9.27
C CYS A 527 16.83 -31.97 8.44
N VAL A 528 17.13 -31.79 7.16
CA VAL A 528 16.47 -30.79 6.31
C VAL A 528 15.81 -31.48 5.13
N LEU A 529 14.59 -31.06 4.78
CA LEU A 529 13.89 -31.56 3.60
C LEU A 529 14.00 -30.61 2.41
N ASP A 530 14.09 -31.15 1.20
CA ASP A 530 14.12 -30.41 -0.08
C ASP A 530 12.86 -29.55 -0.33
N LYS A 531 11.76 -29.83 0.39
CA LYS A 531 10.51 -29.07 0.34
C LYS A 531 9.92 -28.94 1.74
N THR A 532 9.50 -27.73 2.09
CA THR A 532 8.80 -27.45 3.37
C THR A 532 7.27 -27.47 3.24
N LYS A 533 6.73 -27.41 1.99
CA LYS A 533 5.30 -27.51 1.69
C LYS A 533 5.03 -28.13 0.32
N ALA A 534 3.95 -28.88 0.16
CA ALA A 534 3.46 -29.35 -1.14
C ALA A 534 1.93 -29.54 -1.16
N THR A 535 1.30 -29.26 -2.30
CA THR A 535 -0.11 -29.59 -2.56
C THR A 535 -0.19 -30.66 -3.65
N ILE A 536 -0.86 -31.78 -3.37
CA ILE A 536 -0.99 -32.89 -4.32
C ILE A 536 -2.44 -33.38 -4.42
N GLY A 537 -2.79 -33.96 -5.56
CA GLY A 537 -4.09 -34.61 -5.74
C GLY A 537 -4.16 -35.97 -5.02
N VAL A 538 -5.35 -36.40 -4.60
CA VAL A 538 -5.59 -37.80 -4.16
C VAL A 538 -5.09 -38.77 -5.25
N GLY A 539 -4.33 -39.80 -4.83
CA GLY A 539 -3.68 -40.78 -5.70
C GLY A 539 -2.40 -40.30 -6.40
N LYS A 540 -2.09 -39.00 -6.34
CA LYS A 540 -0.84 -38.45 -6.90
C LYS A 540 0.29 -38.55 -5.88
N LYS A 541 1.52 -38.50 -6.39
CA LYS A 541 2.75 -38.74 -5.62
C LYS A 541 3.72 -37.57 -5.75
N VAL A 542 4.49 -37.30 -4.71
CA VAL A 542 5.61 -36.36 -4.70
C VAL A 542 6.76 -36.97 -3.92
N LYS A 543 8.00 -36.80 -4.40
CA LYS A 543 9.21 -37.22 -3.69
C LYS A 543 9.71 -36.07 -2.80
N LEU A 544 10.06 -36.41 -1.56
CA LEU A 544 10.83 -35.59 -0.65
C LEU A 544 12.20 -36.24 -0.45
N ASN A 545 13.23 -35.42 -0.35
CA ASN A 545 14.60 -35.83 -0.05
C ASN A 545 15.01 -35.19 1.28
N ALA A 546 15.67 -35.97 2.14
CA ALA A 546 16.16 -35.51 3.43
C ALA A 546 17.69 -35.49 3.40
N THR A 547 18.26 -34.40 3.91
CA THR A 547 19.69 -34.24 4.13
C THR A 547 19.93 -34.22 5.64
N VAL A 548 20.75 -35.15 6.14
CA VAL A 548 21.18 -35.20 7.55
C VAL A 548 22.50 -34.48 7.71
N TYR A 549 22.64 -33.82 8.84
CA TYR A 549 23.69 -32.87 9.11
C TYR A 549 24.31 -33.09 10.50
N PRO A 550 25.64 -33.09 10.62
CA PRO A 550 26.61 -32.74 9.57
C PRO A 550 26.66 -33.80 8.45
N THR A 551 27.01 -33.42 7.23
CA THR A 551 26.88 -34.28 6.04
C THR A 551 27.89 -35.42 6.02
N ASP A 552 28.87 -35.43 6.92
CA ASP A 552 29.86 -36.48 7.16
C ASP A 552 29.47 -37.40 8.32
N ALA A 553 28.29 -37.18 8.94
CA ALA A 553 27.73 -38.04 9.97
C ALA A 553 27.89 -39.53 9.59
N PRO A 554 28.46 -40.37 10.47
CA PRO A 554 28.66 -41.79 10.19
C PRO A 554 27.35 -42.53 9.94
N ASP A 555 26.25 -42.04 10.52
CA ASP A 555 24.88 -42.49 10.26
C ASP A 555 23.99 -41.32 9.81
N LYS A 556 23.51 -41.41 8.56
CA LYS A 556 22.60 -40.44 7.91
C LYS A 556 21.21 -41.02 7.70
N THR A 557 20.90 -42.15 8.32
CA THR A 557 19.60 -42.78 8.19
C THR A 557 18.53 -41.85 8.74
N VAL A 558 17.43 -41.75 7.98
CA VAL A 558 16.26 -40.98 8.38
C VAL A 558 15.05 -41.87 8.48
N THR A 559 14.32 -41.71 9.57
CA THR A 559 13.02 -42.34 9.76
C THR A 559 11.94 -41.39 9.26
N TRP A 560 11.21 -41.83 8.23
CA TRP A 560 10.10 -41.06 7.68
C TRP A 560 8.79 -41.40 8.40
N THR A 561 8.10 -40.36 8.84
CA THR A 561 6.78 -40.48 9.47
C THR A 561 5.79 -39.53 8.82
N SER A 562 4.51 -39.87 8.93
CA SER A 562 3.40 -38.99 8.56
C SER A 562 2.56 -38.75 9.78
N SER A 563 2.24 -37.49 10.06
CA SER A 563 1.32 -37.12 11.14
C SER A 563 -0.10 -37.64 10.88
N ASN A 564 -0.44 -38.00 9.64
CA ASN A 564 -1.74 -38.57 9.29
C ASN A 564 -1.66 -39.43 8.01
N THR A 565 -1.52 -40.74 8.19
CA THR A 565 -1.42 -41.73 7.10
C THR A 565 -2.72 -41.93 6.32
N SER A 566 -3.87 -41.53 6.87
CA SER A 566 -5.15 -41.52 6.12
C SER A 566 -5.22 -40.37 5.11
N VAL A 567 -4.42 -39.33 5.30
CA VAL A 567 -4.31 -38.18 4.38
C VAL A 567 -3.14 -38.36 3.43
N ALA A 568 -1.93 -38.59 3.94
CA ALA A 568 -0.73 -38.79 3.12
C ALA A 568 0.17 -39.87 3.73
N LYS A 569 0.61 -40.82 2.90
CA LYS A 569 1.59 -41.85 3.30
C LYS A 569 2.94 -41.52 2.72
N VAL A 570 4.00 -41.75 3.49
CA VAL A 570 5.39 -41.61 3.05
C VAL A 570 6.07 -42.97 3.10
N SER A 571 6.86 -43.31 2.08
CA SER A 571 7.69 -44.51 2.08
C SER A 571 8.96 -44.32 2.93
N LYS A 572 9.68 -45.41 3.21
CA LYS A 572 11.03 -45.37 3.82
C LYS A 572 12.03 -44.52 3.03
N THR A 573 11.74 -44.26 1.74
CA THR A 573 12.56 -43.44 0.85
C THR A 573 11.99 -42.03 0.64
N GLY A 574 11.02 -41.55 1.43
CA GLY A 574 10.50 -40.18 1.28
C GLY A 574 9.53 -39.98 0.10
N LYS A 575 8.98 -41.04 -0.50
CA LYS A 575 7.94 -40.92 -1.55
C LYS A 575 6.57 -40.76 -0.90
N VAL A 576 6.01 -39.56 -1.00
CA VAL A 576 4.71 -39.20 -0.43
C VAL A 576 3.60 -39.48 -1.44
N THR A 577 2.56 -40.20 -1.03
CA THR A 577 1.35 -40.48 -1.81
C THR A 577 0.15 -39.84 -1.11
N GLY A 578 -0.62 -39.05 -1.86
CA GLY A 578 -1.89 -38.50 -1.36
C GLY A 578 -2.94 -39.61 -1.27
N VAL A 579 -3.48 -39.86 -0.08
CA VAL A 579 -4.47 -40.92 0.20
C VAL A 579 -5.86 -40.33 0.37
N GLY A 580 -6.01 -39.35 1.24
CA GLY A 580 -7.29 -38.74 1.59
C GLY A 580 -7.19 -37.22 1.64
N VAL A 581 -8.31 -36.51 1.46
CA VAL A 581 -8.33 -35.04 1.53
C VAL A 581 -7.99 -34.60 2.95
N GLY A 582 -7.07 -33.65 3.09
CA GLY A 582 -6.68 -33.13 4.39
C GLY A 582 -5.29 -32.53 4.40
N ASN A 583 -4.77 -32.29 5.60
CA ASN A 583 -3.39 -31.90 5.81
C ASN A 583 -2.67 -32.99 6.59
N ALA A 584 -1.43 -33.28 6.21
CA ALA A 584 -0.52 -34.12 6.96
C ALA A 584 0.85 -33.45 6.96
N THR A 585 1.60 -33.59 8.06
CA THR A 585 3.00 -33.23 8.10
C THR A 585 3.81 -34.50 7.90
N ILE A 586 4.71 -34.48 6.92
CA ILE A 586 5.70 -35.53 6.74
C ILE A 586 6.97 -35.11 7.47
N SER A 587 7.50 -35.98 8.32
CA SER A 587 8.73 -35.73 9.07
C SER A 587 9.80 -36.74 8.66
N ALA A 588 11.04 -36.29 8.50
CA ALA A 588 12.21 -37.14 8.45
C ALA A 588 13.03 -36.90 9.72
N THR A 589 13.25 -37.94 10.51
CA THR A 589 13.98 -37.87 11.78
C THR A 589 15.32 -38.57 11.65
N ALA A 590 16.41 -37.86 11.89
CA ALA A 590 17.76 -38.40 11.96
C ALA A 590 18.11 -38.76 13.42
N THR A 591 17.73 -39.95 13.85
CA THR A 591 17.84 -40.38 15.26
C THR A 591 19.28 -40.41 15.75
N ALA A 592 20.22 -40.83 14.88
CA ALA A 592 21.64 -40.94 15.21
C ALA A 592 22.35 -39.59 15.45
N ILE A 593 21.75 -38.47 15.03
CA ILE A 593 22.29 -37.12 15.24
C ILE A 593 21.37 -36.33 16.19
N GLY A 594 21.14 -36.88 17.38
CA GLY A 594 20.36 -36.23 18.43
C GLY A 594 18.88 -36.05 18.10
N GLY A 595 18.33 -36.85 17.16
CA GLY A 595 16.91 -36.82 16.83
C GLY A 595 16.47 -35.64 15.97
N ALA A 596 17.37 -34.99 15.22
CA ALA A 596 17.03 -33.84 14.38
C ALA A 596 15.91 -34.15 13.37
N VAL A 597 14.94 -33.24 13.19
CA VAL A 597 13.73 -33.49 12.39
C VAL A 597 13.55 -32.45 11.28
N GLY A 598 13.47 -32.90 10.04
CA GLY A 598 13.01 -32.10 8.90
C GLY A 598 11.53 -32.33 8.64
N THR A 599 10.76 -31.28 8.33
CA THR A 599 9.30 -31.40 8.13
C THR A 599 8.79 -30.77 6.83
N CYS A 600 7.76 -31.38 6.25
CA CYS A 600 7.06 -30.90 5.04
C CYS A 600 5.55 -30.94 5.26
N LYS A 601 4.87 -29.80 5.08
CA LYS A 601 3.41 -29.71 5.16
C LYS A 601 2.78 -30.15 3.84
N ILE A 602 2.05 -31.26 3.86
CA ILE A 602 1.34 -31.83 2.71
C ILE A 602 -0.15 -31.50 2.79
N LYS A 603 -0.65 -30.82 1.77
CA LYS A 603 -2.09 -30.62 1.56
C LYS A 603 -2.56 -31.52 0.42
N VAL A 604 -3.39 -32.50 0.75
CA VAL A 604 -3.99 -33.39 -0.25
C VAL A 604 -5.36 -32.85 -0.61
N ILE A 605 -5.54 -32.58 -1.91
CA ILE A 605 -6.78 -32.06 -2.46
C ILE A 605 -7.43 -33.05 -3.42
N ARG A 606 -8.74 -32.94 -3.58
CA ARG A 606 -9.50 -33.59 -4.63
C ARG A 606 -10.01 -32.51 -5.60
N PRO A 607 -9.52 -32.48 -6.84
CA PRO A 607 -9.85 -31.42 -7.79
C PRO A 607 -11.31 -31.53 -8.26
N VAL A 608 -11.88 -30.39 -8.64
CA VAL A 608 -13.22 -30.32 -9.25
C VAL A 608 -13.15 -30.70 -10.72
N THR A 609 -14.00 -31.63 -11.15
CA THR A 609 -14.15 -32.08 -12.53
C THR A 609 -15.42 -31.55 -13.20
N GLY A 610 -16.46 -31.17 -12.43
CA GLY A 610 -17.72 -30.62 -12.99
C GLY A 610 -18.65 -29.95 -11.96
N VAL A 611 -19.76 -29.37 -12.44
CA VAL A 611 -20.86 -28.84 -11.62
C VAL A 611 -22.21 -29.09 -12.31
N LYS A 612 -23.22 -29.54 -11.56
CA LYS A 612 -24.59 -29.79 -12.05
C LYS A 612 -25.65 -29.08 -11.20
N LEU A 613 -26.79 -28.75 -11.80
CA LEU A 613 -27.95 -28.19 -11.08
C LEU A 613 -29.04 -29.26 -10.92
N ASN A 614 -29.79 -29.19 -9.82
CA ASN A 614 -30.93 -30.08 -9.55
C ASN A 614 -32.10 -29.93 -10.53
N LYS A 615 -32.20 -28.77 -11.18
CA LYS A 615 -33.18 -28.47 -12.23
C LYS A 615 -32.56 -27.54 -13.26
N THR A 616 -32.96 -27.74 -14.51
CA THR A 616 -32.63 -26.85 -15.62
C THR A 616 -33.76 -25.87 -15.94
N LYS A 617 -34.99 -26.10 -15.41
CA LYS A 617 -36.15 -25.21 -15.55
C LYS A 617 -37.05 -25.23 -14.30
N LYS A 618 -37.67 -24.10 -13.91
CA LYS A 618 -38.64 -24.02 -12.80
C LYS A 618 -39.64 -22.86 -12.96
N THR A 619 -40.91 -23.08 -12.61
CA THR A 619 -41.92 -22.02 -12.48
C THR A 619 -42.19 -21.68 -11.01
N LEU A 620 -42.25 -20.39 -10.65
CA LEU A 620 -42.45 -19.85 -9.30
C LEU A 620 -43.55 -18.81 -9.28
N ARG A 621 -44.20 -18.63 -8.13
CA ARG A 621 -45.11 -17.49 -7.90
C ARG A 621 -44.35 -16.31 -7.30
N VAL A 622 -44.76 -15.08 -7.61
CA VAL A 622 -44.20 -13.85 -7.01
C VAL A 622 -44.22 -13.96 -5.50
N GLY A 623 -43.12 -13.59 -4.86
CA GLY A 623 -42.91 -13.72 -3.43
C GLY A 623 -42.49 -15.12 -2.98
N ASN A 624 -42.68 -16.16 -3.80
CA ASN A 624 -42.13 -17.47 -3.50
C ASN A 624 -40.64 -17.52 -3.84
N THR A 625 -39.95 -18.42 -3.16
CA THR A 625 -38.56 -18.74 -3.41
C THR A 625 -38.42 -20.17 -3.90
N TYR A 626 -37.30 -20.47 -4.56
CA TYR A 626 -36.87 -21.82 -4.87
C TYR A 626 -35.37 -21.94 -4.83
N THR A 627 -34.87 -23.00 -4.19
CA THR A 627 -33.44 -23.23 -4.08
C THR A 627 -32.97 -24.12 -5.23
N LEU A 628 -32.19 -23.53 -6.13
CA LEU A 628 -31.35 -24.30 -7.05
C LEU A 628 -30.20 -24.89 -6.25
N LYS A 629 -30.07 -26.21 -6.27
CA LYS A 629 -28.98 -26.92 -5.62
C LYS A 629 -27.91 -27.21 -6.66
N ALA A 630 -26.76 -26.55 -6.53
CA ALA A 630 -25.56 -26.89 -7.27
C ALA A 630 -24.84 -28.06 -6.60
N THR A 631 -24.44 -29.05 -7.39
CA THR A 631 -23.65 -30.21 -6.95
C THR A 631 -22.33 -30.19 -7.70
N VAL A 632 -21.24 -30.03 -6.97
CA VAL A 632 -19.88 -30.09 -7.51
C VAL A 632 -19.46 -31.54 -7.65
N ILE A 633 -18.72 -31.87 -8.71
CA ILE A 633 -18.27 -33.21 -9.05
C ILE A 633 -16.73 -33.23 -9.04
N PRO A 634 -16.08 -34.25 -8.44
CA PRO A 634 -16.69 -35.29 -7.61
C PRO A 634 -17.30 -34.70 -6.33
N GLU A 635 -18.23 -35.44 -5.70
CA GLU A 635 -18.98 -34.95 -4.54
C GLU A 635 -18.07 -34.53 -3.39
N ASP A 636 -16.92 -35.18 -3.22
CA ASP A 636 -15.93 -34.92 -2.18
C ASP A 636 -14.73 -34.09 -2.68
N ALA A 637 -14.91 -33.31 -3.74
CA ALA A 637 -13.95 -32.29 -4.15
C ALA A 637 -13.62 -31.34 -2.98
N THR A 638 -12.36 -30.93 -2.85
CA THR A 638 -11.89 -30.12 -1.71
C THR A 638 -12.46 -28.70 -1.72
N ASN A 639 -12.69 -28.12 -2.90
CA ASN A 639 -13.30 -26.80 -3.03
C ASN A 639 -14.63 -26.91 -3.78
N LYS A 640 -15.72 -26.92 -3.01
CA LYS A 640 -17.10 -27.00 -3.56
C LYS A 640 -17.75 -25.62 -3.73
N ASN A 641 -16.99 -24.54 -3.56
CA ASN A 641 -17.54 -23.20 -3.64
C ASN A 641 -17.95 -22.86 -5.06
N VAL A 642 -19.12 -22.24 -5.18
CA VAL A 642 -19.71 -21.83 -6.44
C VAL A 642 -20.21 -20.39 -6.36
N LYS A 643 -20.17 -19.69 -7.49
CA LYS A 643 -20.71 -18.34 -7.68
C LYS A 643 -22.02 -18.43 -8.46
N TRP A 644 -22.97 -17.56 -8.14
CA TRP A 644 -24.31 -17.52 -8.76
C TRP A 644 -24.55 -16.17 -9.44
N LYS A 645 -25.21 -16.19 -10.59
CA LYS A 645 -25.61 -14.99 -11.34
C LYS A 645 -27.01 -15.15 -11.90
N SER A 646 -27.79 -14.08 -11.92
CA SER A 646 -29.04 -13.98 -12.70
C SER A 646 -28.82 -13.04 -13.86
N ASP A 647 -29.36 -13.36 -15.03
CA ASP A 647 -29.39 -12.45 -16.18
C ASP A 647 -30.41 -11.30 -15.99
N ASN A 648 -31.52 -11.53 -15.28
CA ASN A 648 -32.61 -10.57 -15.08
C ASN A 648 -33.09 -10.54 -13.62
N THR A 649 -32.49 -9.66 -12.82
CA THR A 649 -32.78 -9.50 -11.38
C THR A 649 -34.11 -8.82 -11.07
N ALA A 650 -34.75 -8.16 -12.05
CA ALA A 650 -36.08 -7.59 -11.91
C ALA A 650 -37.17 -8.68 -11.91
N VAL A 651 -36.91 -9.83 -12.55
CA VAL A 651 -37.81 -10.99 -12.58
C VAL A 651 -37.47 -11.98 -11.47
N ALA A 652 -36.20 -12.38 -11.35
CA ALA A 652 -35.76 -13.32 -10.32
C ALA A 652 -34.37 -12.95 -9.80
N LYS A 653 -34.21 -12.87 -8.48
CA LYS A 653 -32.90 -12.64 -7.83
C LYS A 653 -32.35 -13.96 -7.32
N VAL A 654 -31.06 -14.19 -7.45
CA VAL A 654 -30.40 -15.37 -6.86
C VAL A 654 -29.35 -14.94 -5.84
N LYS A 655 -29.39 -15.55 -4.65
CA LYS A 655 -28.34 -15.40 -3.63
C LYS A 655 -28.08 -16.77 -3.01
N LYS A 656 -26.83 -17.26 -3.11
CA LYS A 656 -26.43 -18.58 -2.62
C LYS A 656 -27.37 -19.72 -3.10
N GLY A 657 -27.77 -19.69 -4.36
CA GLY A 657 -28.69 -20.68 -4.96
C GLY A 657 -30.18 -20.47 -4.65
N VAL A 658 -30.53 -19.58 -3.71
CA VAL A 658 -31.93 -19.22 -3.44
C VAL A 658 -32.42 -18.22 -4.47
N VAL A 659 -33.30 -18.67 -5.35
CA VAL A 659 -33.98 -17.86 -6.33
C VAL A 659 -35.24 -17.26 -5.70
N THR A 660 -35.34 -15.94 -5.68
CA THR A 660 -36.53 -15.20 -5.21
C THR A 660 -37.28 -14.65 -6.41
N ALA A 661 -38.54 -15.05 -6.56
CA ALA A 661 -39.41 -14.56 -7.61
C ALA A 661 -39.89 -13.14 -7.29
N VAL A 662 -39.47 -12.17 -8.09
CA VAL A 662 -39.72 -10.73 -7.86
C VAL A 662 -40.95 -10.27 -8.64
N ALA A 663 -40.98 -10.50 -9.94
CA ALA A 663 -42.06 -10.06 -10.83
C ALA A 663 -42.32 -11.09 -11.94
N PRO A 664 -43.54 -11.14 -12.52
CA PRO A 664 -43.83 -12.06 -13.61
C PRO A 664 -42.88 -11.88 -14.81
N GLY A 665 -42.37 -12.97 -15.37
CA GLY A 665 -41.38 -12.95 -16.46
C GLY A 665 -40.48 -14.18 -16.47
N THR A 666 -39.37 -14.13 -17.21
CA THR A 666 -38.33 -15.19 -17.24
C THR A 666 -36.93 -14.66 -16.90
N ALA A 667 -36.11 -15.49 -16.23
CA ALA A 667 -34.70 -15.21 -15.92
C ALA A 667 -33.86 -16.50 -15.93
N THR A 668 -32.64 -16.46 -16.46
CA THR A 668 -31.64 -17.55 -16.42
C THR A 668 -30.69 -17.36 -15.25
N ILE A 669 -30.55 -18.42 -14.45
CA ILE A 669 -29.63 -18.49 -13.32
C ILE A 669 -28.42 -19.35 -13.69
N THR A 670 -27.22 -18.80 -13.55
CA THR A 670 -25.94 -19.47 -13.84
C THR A 670 -25.18 -19.75 -12.56
N VAL A 671 -24.60 -20.95 -12.45
CA VAL A 671 -23.64 -21.33 -11.41
C VAL A 671 -22.27 -21.63 -12.00
N THR A 672 -21.21 -21.16 -11.35
CA THR A 672 -19.80 -21.31 -11.81
C THR A 672 -18.91 -21.77 -10.66
N THR A 673 -18.01 -22.71 -10.89
CA THR A 673 -17.00 -23.13 -9.90
C THR A 673 -15.98 -22.02 -9.62
N ASN A 674 -15.43 -21.94 -8.41
CA ASN A 674 -14.59 -20.80 -8.00
C ASN A 674 -13.31 -20.60 -8.85
N ASN A 675 -12.78 -21.65 -9.48
CA ASN A 675 -11.65 -21.57 -10.41
C ASN A 675 -12.05 -21.13 -11.84
N GLY A 676 -13.33 -20.83 -12.10
CA GLY A 676 -13.86 -20.35 -13.38
C GLY A 676 -14.02 -21.42 -14.47
N LYS A 677 -13.53 -22.65 -14.26
CA LYS A 677 -13.40 -23.65 -15.35
C LYS A 677 -14.65 -24.48 -15.65
N LYS A 678 -15.71 -24.45 -14.80
CA LYS A 678 -16.93 -25.29 -14.97
C LYS A 678 -18.21 -24.50 -14.65
N THR A 679 -19.27 -24.69 -15.44
CA THR A 679 -20.55 -23.94 -15.33
C THR A 679 -21.79 -24.84 -15.53
N ALA A 680 -22.94 -24.41 -14.99
CA ALA A 680 -24.28 -24.97 -15.26
C ALA A 680 -25.39 -23.88 -15.17
N THR A 681 -26.52 -24.06 -15.86
CA THR A 681 -27.58 -23.03 -15.97
C THR A 681 -29.01 -23.57 -15.74
N ALA A 682 -29.93 -22.70 -15.29
CA ALA A 682 -31.35 -23.00 -15.11
C ALA A 682 -32.28 -21.83 -15.46
N LEU A 683 -33.39 -22.09 -16.17
CA LEU A 683 -34.40 -21.10 -16.54
C LEU A 683 -35.52 -21.00 -15.49
N ILE A 684 -35.85 -19.79 -15.04
CA ILE A 684 -36.87 -19.50 -14.05
C ILE A 684 -38.01 -18.70 -14.67
N THR A 685 -39.24 -19.19 -14.54
CA THR A 685 -40.47 -18.51 -14.96
C THR A 685 -41.26 -18.04 -13.74
N VAL A 686 -41.64 -16.78 -13.65
CA VAL A 686 -42.38 -16.22 -12.52
C VAL A 686 -43.83 -15.89 -12.91
N ILE A 687 -44.79 -16.27 -12.07
CA ILE A 687 -46.25 -16.07 -12.20
C ILE A 687 -46.83 -15.42 -10.92
N SER A 688 -48.10 -14.97 -10.88
CA SER A 688 -48.67 -14.27 -9.70
C SER A 688 -49.12 -15.18 -8.52
N GLY A 689 -49.25 -14.62 -7.31
CA GLY A 689 -49.60 -15.32 -6.05
C GLY A 689 -51.08 -15.77 -5.88
N GLN A 690 -51.39 -16.54 -4.81
CA GLN A 690 -52.72 -17.12 -4.53
C GLN A 690 -53.62 -16.18 -3.71
N ILE A 691 -54.87 -15.99 -4.13
CA ILE A 691 -55.89 -15.18 -3.46
C ILE A 691 -57.12 -16.03 -3.07
N GLY A 692 -57.79 -15.70 -1.97
CA GLY A 692 -59.02 -16.36 -1.54
C GLY A 692 -59.90 -15.43 -0.70
N PHE A 693 -61.17 -15.81 -0.52
CA PHE A 693 -62.07 -15.04 0.35
C PHE A 693 -61.76 -15.29 1.83
N LYS A 694 -61.60 -14.21 2.58
CA LYS A 694 -61.57 -14.22 4.05
C LYS A 694 -62.96 -14.52 4.63
N SER A 695 -64.02 -13.99 4.01
CA SER A 695 -65.39 -14.31 4.40
C SER A 695 -66.35 -14.09 3.23
N VAL A 696 -67.27 -15.04 3.07
CA VAL A 696 -68.45 -14.97 2.19
C VAL A 696 -69.66 -15.25 3.07
N ALA A 697 -70.44 -14.22 3.38
CA ALA A 697 -71.56 -14.35 4.30
C ALA A 697 -72.75 -13.49 3.87
N SER A 698 -73.95 -13.99 4.16
CA SER A 698 -75.16 -13.18 3.98
C SER A 698 -75.11 -11.95 4.88
N TYR A 699 -75.30 -10.79 4.26
CA TYR A 699 -75.33 -9.49 4.92
C TYR A 699 -76.76 -9.13 5.35
N ASN A 700 -77.73 -9.42 4.48
CA ASN A 700 -79.17 -9.28 4.72
C ASN A 700 -79.95 -10.19 3.75
N GLN A 701 -81.27 -10.05 3.73
CA GLN A 701 -82.19 -10.89 2.95
C GLN A 701 -81.98 -10.90 1.43
N ASN A 702 -81.19 -9.98 0.85
CA ASN A 702 -80.91 -9.96 -0.59
C ASN A 702 -79.45 -9.63 -0.94
N THR A 703 -78.53 -9.76 0.02
CA THR A 703 -77.14 -9.32 -0.16
C THR A 703 -76.16 -10.30 0.49
N ILE A 704 -75.07 -10.63 -0.20
CA ILE A 704 -73.90 -11.33 0.34
C ILE A 704 -72.71 -10.37 0.35
N LYS A 705 -71.98 -10.33 1.47
CA LYS A 705 -70.73 -9.57 1.59
C LYS A 705 -69.55 -10.53 1.45
N LEU A 706 -68.66 -10.19 0.52
CA LEU A 706 -67.39 -10.84 0.23
C LEU A 706 -66.26 -9.98 0.80
N THR A 707 -65.27 -10.59 1.43
CA THR A 707 -64.05 -9.92 1.92
C THR A 707 -62.83 -10.82 1.67
N TRP A 708 -61.66 -10.24 1.42
CA TRP A 708 -60.39 -10.94 1.19
C TRP A 708 -59.21 -10.11 1.70
N ASN A 709 -58.03 -10.71 1.83
CA ASN A 709 -56.81 -9.99 2.18
C ASN A 709 -56.20 -9.32 0.94
N ALA A 710 -55.51 -8.20 1.12
CA ALA A 710 -54.84 -7.53 0.01
C ALA A 710 -53.71 -8.41 -0.57
N ALA A 711 -53.63 -8.51 -1.89
CA ALA A 711 -52.51 -9.12 -2.60
C ALA A 711 -51.51 -8.05 -3.01
N THR A 712 -50.22 -8.34 -2.86
CA THR A 712 -49.13 -7.46 -3.30
C THR A 712 -48.79 -7.68 -4.78
N ASN A 713 -48.26 -6.66 -5.45
CA ASN A 713 -47.75 -6.73 -6.82
C ASN A 713 -48.80 -7.20 -7.86
N VAL A 714 -50.06 -6.80 -7.66
CA VAL A 714 -51.16 -7.03 -8.60
C VAL A 714 -51.82 -5.72 -8.98
N SER A 715 -52.40 -5.65 -10.16
CA SER A 715 -53.19 -4.50 -10.62
C SER A 715 -54.62 -4.52 -10.08
N GLY A 716 -55.14 -5.70 -9.66
CA GLY A 716 -56.45 -5.80 -9.04
C GLY A 716 -57.03 -7.21 -8.96
N TYR A 717 -58.35 -7.28 -8.69
CA TYR A 717 -59.11 -8.51 -8.47
C TYR A 717 -60.26 -8.67 -9.46
N ILE A 718 -60.62 -9.92 -9.76
CA ILE A 718 -61.81 -10.25 -10.56
C ILE A 718 -62.65 -11.26 -9.80
N ILE A 719 -63.92 -10.92 -9.53
CA ILE A 719 -64.88 -11.77 -8.82
C ILE A 719 -65.86 -12.39 -9.80
N TYR A 720 -66.11 -13.67 -9.59
CA TYR A 720 -67.06 -14.47 -10.33
C TYR A 720 -68.10 -15.06 -9.39
N ARG A 721 -69.34 -15.19 -9.87
CA ARG A 721 -70.48 -15.77 -9.14
C ARG A 721 -71.20 -16.81 -9.98
N ARG A 722 -71.76 -17.83 -9.33
CA ARG A 722 -72.79 -18.71 -9.91
C ARG A 722 -73.94 -18.99 -8.93
N ASN A 723 -75.07 -19.42 -9.48
CA ASN A 723 -76.18 -20.02 -8.72
C ASN A 723 -75.97 -21.55 -8.65
N SER A 724 -76.74 -22.25 -7.81
CA SER A 724 -76.55 -23.65 -7.38
C SER A 724 -76.27 -24.71 -8.47
N ALA A 725 -76.43 -24.42 -9.77
CA ALA A 725 -76.05 -25.30 -10.89
C ALA A 725 -75.48 -24.57 -12.15
N GLY A 726 -75.18 -23.27 -12.09
CA GLY A 726 -74.77 -22.47 -13.28
C GLY A 726 -73.26 -22.33 -13.50
N LYS A 727 -72.84 -21.84 -14.69
CA LYS A 727 -71.45 -21.41 -14.97
C LYS A 727 -71.08 -20.14 -14.17
N TYR A 728 -69.81 -20.02 -13.75
CA TYR A 728 -69.30 -18.82 -13.08
C TYR A 728 -69.27 -17.63 -14.05
N LYS A 729 -70.00 -16.56 -13.74
CA LYS A 729 -70.00 -15.31 -14.50
C LYS A 729 -69.23 -14.22 -13.75
N LYS A 730 -68.46 -13.40 -14.47
CA LYS A 730 -67.76 -12.24 -13.90
C LYS A 730 -68.80 -11.25 -13.40
N ILE A 731 -68.68 -10.82 -12.15
CA ILE A 731 -69.58 -9.83 -11.54
C ILE A 731 -68.87 -8.56 -11.09
N ALA A 732 -67.54 -8.58 -10.96
CA ALA A 732 -66.76 -7.38 -10.65
C ALA A 732 -65.30 -7.50 -11.14
N LYS A 733 -64.71 -6.38 -11.54
CA LYS A 733 -63.27 -6.17 -11.70
C LYS A 733 -62.91 -4.95 -10.85
N LEU A 734 -61.97 -5.11 -9.93
CA LEU A 734 -61.69 -4.14 -8.86
C LEU A 734 -60.20 -3.82 -8.85
N SER A 735 -59.82 -2.61 -8.44
CA SER A 735 -58.43 -2.21 -8.25
C SER A 735 -57.78 -2.93 -7.06
N ALA A 736 -56.44 -2.86 -6.99
CA ALA A 736 -55.65 -3.53 -5.95
C ALA A 736 -55.98 -3.07 -4.51
N SER A 737 -56.49 -1.85 -4.32
CA SER A 737 -56.84 -1.29 -3.01
C SER A 737 -58.17 -1.81 -2.43
N VAL A 738 -59.00 -2.49 -3.22
CA VAL A 738 -60.33 -2.95 -2.77
C VAL A 738 -60.26 -4.37 -2.18
N THR A 739 -60.70 -4.52 -0.93
CA THR A 739 -60.66 -5.80 -0.18
C THR A 739 -62.05 -6.30 0.27
N SER A 740 -63.14 -5.65 -0.17
CA SER A 740 -64.52 -6.02 0.16
C SER A 740 -65.47 -5.72 -0.98
N TYR A 741 -66.47 -6.58 -1.20
CA TYR A 741 -67.52 -6.39 -2.19
C TYR A 741 -68.90 -6.85 -1.67
N LYS A 742 -69.95 -6.07 -1.91
CA LYS A 742 -71.35 -6.43 -1.56
C LYS A 742 -72.12 -6.78 -2.82
N ASP A 743 -72.44 -8.05 -2.97
CA ASP A 743 -73.29 -8.54 -4.05
C ASP A 743 -74.77 -8.42 -3.66
N LYS A 744 -75.50 -7.53 -4.33
CA LYS A 744 -76.88 -7.11 -3.99
C LYS A 744 -77.91 -7.76 -4.93
N LYS A 745 -79.20 -7.55 -4.67
CA LYS A 745 -80.35 -8.03 -5.49
C LYS A 745 -80.41 -9.57 -5.60
N LEU A 746 -79.98 -10.27 -4.56
CA LEU A 746 -80.01 -11.73 -4.49
C LEU A 746 -81.35 -12.24 -3.93
N VAL A 747 -81.72 -13.47 -4.29
CA VAL A 747 -82.96 -14.08 -3.84
C VAL A 747 -82.76 -14.73 -2.47
N THR A 748 -83.62 -14.40 -1.50
CA THR A 748 -83.57 -14.98 -0.16
C THR A 748 -83.76 -16.51 -0.24
N GLY A 749 -82.92 -17.27 0.45
CA GLY A 749 -82.96 -18.73 0.45
C GLY A 749 -82.05 -19.39 -0.58
N ASN A 750 -81.59 -18.67 -1.60
CA ASN A 750 -80.68 -19.23 -2.58
C ASN A 750 -79.23 -19.23 -2.08
N THR A 751 -78.47 -20.25 -2.47
CA THR A 751 -77.03 -20.33 -2.24
C THR A 751 -76.29 -19.84 -3.49
N TYR A 752 -75.34 -18.92 -3.29
CA TYR A 752 -74.47 -18.41 -4.35
C TYR A 752 -73.03 -18.80 -4.04
N SER A 753 -72.30 -19.24 -5.06
CA SER A 753 -70.88 -19.57 -4.97
C SER A 753 -70.04 -18.52 -5.69
N TYR A 754 -68.91 -18.17 -5.10
CA TYR A 754 -67.99 -17.15 -5.59
C TYR A 754 -66.58 -17.69 -5.78
N LYS A 755 -65.89 -17.18 -6.79
CA LYS A 755 -64.43 -17.34 -6.99
C LYS A 755 -63.79 -15.98 -7.21
N ILE A 756 -62.56 -15.80 -6.75
CA ILE A 756 -61.75 -14.59 -6.94
C ILE A 756 -60.41 -14.95 -7.58
N ARG A 757 -59.85 -14.08 -8.42
CA ARG A 757 -58.48 -14.20 -8.95
C ARG A 757 -57.85 -12.82 -9.05
N THR A 758 -56.52 -12.75 -9.00
CA THR A 758 -55.78 -11.49 -9.22
C THR A 758 -55.47 -11.31 -10.71
N TYR A 759 -55.23 -10.07 -11.11
CA TYR A 759 -54.65 -9.74 -12.42
C TYR A 759 -53.52 -8.71 -12.29
N THR A 760 -52.57 -8.77 -13.20
CA THR A 760 -51.49 -7.79 -13.34
C THR A 760 -51.41 -7.36 -14.81
N VAL A 761 -51.20 -6.06 -15.05
CA VAL A 761 -50.96 -5.51 -16.39
C VAL A 761 -49.46 -5.26 -16.52
N SER A 762 -48.82 -5.90 -17.49
CA SER A 762 -47.40 -5.70 -17.81
C SER A 762 -47.24 -5.70 -19.32
N GLY A 763 -46.52 -4.71 -19.88
CA GLY A 763 -46.35 -4.55 -21.33
C GLY A 763 -47.68 -4.50 -22.11
N GLY A 764 -48.71 -3.85 -21.56
CA GLY A 764 -50.05 -3.77 -22.16
C GLY A 764 -50.90 -5.05 -22.07
N LYS A 765 -50.34 -6.20 -21.64
CA LYS A 765 -51.05 -7.48 -21.55
C LYS A 765 -51.52 -7.78 -20.12
N THR A 766 -52.72 -8.33 -19.99
CA THR A 766 -53.31 -8.72 -18.69
C THR A 766 -52.98 -10.18 -18.38
N HIS A 767 -52.14 -10.41 -17.38
CA HIS A 767 -51.84 -11.73 -16.84
C HIS A 767 -52.74 -12.01 -15.64
N LYS A 768 -53.35 -13.20 -15.59
CA LYS A 768 -54.36 -13.54 -14.57
C LYS A 768 -53.92 -14.77 -13.77
N SER A 769 -54.00 -14.71 -12.44
CA SER A 769 -53.70 -15.87 -11.58
C SER A 769 -54.70 -17.01 -11.79
N SER A 770 -54.44 -18.21 -11.29
CA SER A 770 -55.48 -19.23 -11.12
C SER A 770 -56.63 -18.72 -10.24
N PHE A 771 -57.82 -19.32 -10.38
CA PHE A 771 -58.96 -19.01 -9.52
C PHE A 771 -58.74 -19.48 -8.08
N SER A 772 -59.32 -18.76 -7.12
CA SER A 772 -59.47 -19.22 -5.74
C SER A 772 -60.34 -20.48 -5.67
N ALA A 773 -60.25 -21.17 -4.53
CA ALA A 773 -61.30 -22.10 -4.11
C ALA A 773 -62.67 -21.38 -4.09
N ALA A 774 -63.72 -22.13 -4.39
CA ALA A 774 -65.08 -21.60 -4.36
C ALA A 774 -65.54 -21.41 -2.91
N ALA A 775 -66.09 -20.24 -2.59
CA ALA A 775 -66.74 -19.98 -1.31
C ALA A 775 -68.21 -19.65 -1.53
N SER A 776 -69.09 -20.20 -0.70
CA SER A 776 -70.55 -20.08 -0.91
C SER A 776 -71.26 -19.57 0.33
N ALA A 777 -72.34 -18.82 0.14
CA ALA A 777 -73.25 -18.46 1.22
C ALA A 777 -74.70 -18.53 0.76
N LYS A 778 -75.56 -18.99 1.66
CA LYS A 778 -77.01 -18.92 1.52
C LYS A 778 -77.50 -17.55 1.96
N VAL A 779 -78.31 -16.89 1.13
CA VAL A 779 -78.90 -15.59 1.46
C VAL A 779 -79.98 -15.78 2.52
N VAL A 780 -79.80 -15.20 3.70
CA VAL A 780 -80.75 -15.32 4.82
C VAL A 780 -81.02 -13.96 5.45
N PRO A 781 -82.14 -13.78 6.16
CA PRO A 781 -82.38 -12.56 6.93
C PRO A 781 -81.23 -12.22 7.87
N LYS A 782 -80.96 -10.92 8.05
CA LYS A 782 -79.95 -10.45 8.99
C LYS A 782 -80.32 -10.86 10.42
N ARG A 783 -79.30 -11.01 11.27
CA ARG A 783 -79.46 -11.27 12.71
C ARG A 783 -80.32 -10.17 13.34
N VAL A 784 -81.31 -10.58 14.14
CA VAL A 784 -82.20 -9.67 14.89
C VAL A 784 -81.38 -8.90 15.93
N LYS A 785 -81.61 -7.58 16.02
CA LYS A 785 -80.91 -6.66 16.92
C LYS A 785 -81.85 -6.12 18.00
N PHE A 786 -81.26 -5.61 19.09
CA PHE A 786 -81.96 -4.95 20.21
C PHE A 786 -83.03 -5.84 20.85
N VAL A 787 -82.70 -7.11 21.05
CA VAL A 787 -83.56 -8.00 21.83
C VAL A 787 -83.43 -7.62 23.30
N SER A 788 -84.53 -7.51 24.02
CA SER A 788 -84.58 -7.27 25.47
C SER A 788 -85.71 -8.07 26.12
N ALA A 789 -85.60 -8.33 27.42
CA ALA A 789 -86.61 -9.03 28.22
C ALA A 789 -86.83 -8.28 29.54
N MET A 790 -88.06 -8.29 30.05
CA MET A 790 -88.48 -7.57 31.25
C MET A 790 -89.55 -8.37 31.99
N ALA A 791 -89.48 -8.43 33.33
CA ALA A 791 -90.50 -9.08 34.15
C ALA A 791 -91.79 -8.23 34.22
N LEU A 792 -92.95 -8.88 34.33
CA LEU A 792 -94.26 -8.26 34.57
C LEU A 792 -94.87 -8.81 35.87
N GLN A 793 -95.89 -8.12 36.40
CA GLN A 793 -96.68 -8.59 37.55
C GLN A 793 -97.28 -10.00 37.31
N GLY A 794 -97.48 -10.75 38.39
CA GLY A 794 -97.88 -12.17 38.35
C GLY A 794 -96.81 -13.07 37.74
N ASN A 795 -97.17 -14.22 37.17
CA ASN A 795 -96.23 -15.19 36.57
C ASN A 795 -95.91 -14.92 35.07
N SER A 796 -95.73 -13.65 34.67
CA SER A 796 -95.48 -13.22 33.27
C SER A 796 -94.20 -12.41 32.97
N ALA A 797 -93.57 -12.58 31.81
CA ALA A 797 -92.47 -11.74 31.32
C ALA A 797 -92.73 -11.24 29.89
N VAL A 798 -92.07 -10.17 29.44
CA VAL A 798 -92.18 -9.68 28.06
C VAL A 798 -90.82 -9.57 27.38
N VAL A 799 -90.74 -10.07 26.15
CA VAL A 799 -89.56 -10.01 25.28
C VAL A 799 -89.85 -9.10 24.10
N ARG A 800 -88.97 -8.14 23.81
CA ARG A 800 -89.09 -7.17 22.70
C ARG A 800 -87.86 -7.20 21.79
N TRP A 801 -88.01 -6.80 20.53
CA TRP A 801 -86.89 -6.67 19.57
C TRP A 801 -87.12 -5.60 18.50
N LYS A 802 -86.06 -5.18 17.80
CA LYS A 802 -86.20 -4.20 16.70
C LYS A 802 -86.84 -4.84 15.46
N ARG A 803 -87.84 -4.15 14.89
CA ARG A 803 -88.48 -4.53 13.62
C ARG A 803 -87.47 -4.55 12.48
N ASP A 804 -87.46 -5.65 11.74
CA ASP A 804 -86.94 -5.77 10.40
C ASP A 804 -88.10 -5.75 9.40
N LYS A 805 -88.19 -4.69 8.59
CA LYS A 805 -89.30 -4.51 7.64
C LYS A 805 -89.26 -5.51 6.49
N TRP A 806 -88.16 -6.23 6.30
CA TRP A 806 -87.93 -7.07 5.13
C TRP A 806 -88.10 -8.57 5.38
N VAL A 807 -88.51 -8.95 6.59
CA VAL A 807 -88.77 -10.33 6.99
C VAL A 807 -90.27 -10.56 7.12
N THR A 808 -90.70 -11.81 7.16
CA THR A 808 -92.13 -12.17 7.30
C THR A 808 -92.55 -12.22 8.77
N GLY A 809 -91.68 -12.72 9.64
CA GLY A 809 -91.96 -12.82 11.07
C GLY A 809 -90.74 -13.25 11.87
N TYR A 810 -90.96 -13.59 13.14
CA TYR A 810 -89.92 -13.97 14.09
C TYR A 810 -90.26 -15.26 14.81
N GLN A 811 -89.23 -15.91 15.33
CA GLN A 811 -89.37 -16.98 16.30
C GLN A 811 -88.64 -16.61 17.59
N VAL A 812 -89.34 -16.75 18.70
CA VAL A 812 -88.82 -16.54 20.05
C VAL A 812 -88.59 -17.89 20.69
N TYR A 813 -87.40 -18.07 21.25
CA TYR A 813 -86.99 -19.26 21.97
C TYR A 813 -86.66 -18.89 23.41
N LYS A 814 -87.03 -19.76 24.35
CA LYS A 814 -86.84 -19.63 25.80
C LYS A 814 -86.13 -20.88 26.34
N LYS A 815 -85.38 -20.72 27.43
CA LYS A 815 -85.05 -21.79 28.37
C LYS A 815 -85.08 -21.24 29.80
N SER A 816 -85.39 -22.08 30.78
CA SER A 816 -85.57 -21.72 32.21
C SER A 816 -84.33 -21.93 33.07
N ASN A 817 -83.22 -22.37 32.48
CA ASN A 817 -81.91 -22.50 33.14
C ASN A 817 -80.82 -22.47 32.05
N ILE A 818 -79.61 -22.00 32.38
CA ILE A 818 -78.47 -21.98 31.47
C ILE A 818 -78.07 -23.38 30.95
N GLN A 819 -78.30 -24.44 31.70
CA GLN A 819 -77.97 -25.82 31.30
C GLN A 819 -79.01 -26.45 30.35
N LEU A 820 -80.24 -25.91 30.30
CA LEU A 820 -81.32 -26.49 29.49
C LEU A 820 -81.22 -26.13 28.00
N LYS A 821 -81.85 -26.96 27.14
CA LYS A 821 -81.99 -26.68 25.70
C LYS A 821 -83.06 -25.60 25.46
N TYR A 822 -82.82 -24.74 24.46
CA TYR A 822 -83.80 -23.74 24.03
C TYR A 822 -85.02 -24.40 23.37
N ARG A 823 -86.22 -24.04 23.84
CA ARG A 823 -87.50 -24.43 23.24
C ARG A 823 -88.15 -23.22 22.55
N ARG A 824 -88.83 -23.46 21.44
CA ARG A 824 -89.56 -22.40 20.74
C ARG A 824 -90.86 -22.10 21.48
N VAL A 825 -91.02 -20.87 21.95
CA VAL A 825 -92.22 -20.43 22.69
C VAL A 825 -93.17 -19.59 21.84
N ARG A 826 -92.67 -18.97 20.76
CA ARG A 826 -93.52 -18.18 19.86
C ARG A 826 -93.02 -18.21 18.43
N THR A 827 -93.96 -18.23 17.49
CA THR A 827 -93.76 -17.80 16.10
C THR A 827 -94.73 -16.66 15.81
N THR A 828 -94.23 -15.52 15.34
CA THR A 828 -95.10 -14.40 14.93
C THR A 828 -95.43 -14.51 13.45
N LYS A 829 -96.69 -14.27 13.06
CA LYS A 829 -97.14 -14.36 11.65
C LYS A 829 -96.88 -13.06 10.84
N LYS A 830 -96.68 -11.92 11.51
CA LYS A 830 -96.43 -10.60 10.90
C LYS A 830 -95.13 -9.99 11.42
N ASN A 831 -94.43 -9.22 10.58
CA ASN A 831 -93.17 -8.57 10.94
C ASN A 831 -93.32 -7.34 11.86
N THR A 832 -94.55 -6.85 12.02
CA THR A 832 -94.93 -5.80 12.96
C THR A 832 -95.02 -6.31 14.39
N VAL A 833 -95.22 -7.61 14.60
CA VAL A 833 -95.29 -8.21 15.93
C VAL A 833 -93.88 -8.41 16.45
N VAL A 834 -93.44 -7.45 17.25
CA VAL A 834 -92.06 -7.35 17.79
C VAL A 834 -91.99 -7.49 19.31
N LYS A 835 -93.08 -7.94 19.93
CA LYS A 835 -93.15 -8.27 21.36
C LYS A 835 -93.81 -9.63 21.56
N PHE A 836 -93.40 -10.34 22.61
CA PHE A 836 -94.01 -11.58 23.07
C PHE A 836 -94.11 -11.57 24.60
N THR A 837 -95.31 -11.77 25.13
CA THR A 837 -95.53 -11.97 26.56
C THR A 837 -95.54 -13.47 26.87
N ASP A 838 -94.65 -13.86 27.77
CA ASP A 838 -94.45 -15.19 28.30
C ASP A 838 -95.18 -15.33 29.64
N GLY A 839 -96.41 -15.82 29.62
CA GLY A 839 -97.26 -15.99 30.81
C GLY A 839 -96.89 -17.16 31.72
N LYS A 840 -95.71 -17.78 31.53
CA LYS A 840 -95.21 -18.90 32.34
C LYS A 840 -93.80 -18.62 32.86
N ALA A 841 -93.55 -17.37 33.24
CA ALA A 841 -92.32 -16.94 33.88
C ALA A 841 -92.64 -16.72 35.36
N VAL A 842 -92.40 -17.77 36.16
CA VAL A 842 -92.64 -17.77 37.61
C VAL A 842 -91.46 -17.15 38.34
N SER A 843 -91.71 -16.60 39.52
CA SER A 843 -90.67 -16.00 40.36
C SER A 843 -89.69 -17.04 40.90
N GLY A 844 -88.43 -16.66 41.10
CA GLY A 844 -87.33 -17.50 41.56
C GLY A 844 -86.49 -18.15 40.45
N TYR A 845 -86.70 -17.82 39.17
CA TYR A 845 -86.00 -18.46 38.04
C TYR A 845 -85.39 -17.46 37.05
N THR A 846 -84.23 -17.83 36.47
CA THR A 846 -83.58 -17.06 35.39
C THR A 846 -83.88 -17.65 34.02
N TYR A 847 -84.54 -16.86 33.18
CA TYR A 847 -84.93 -17.22 31.82
C TYR A 847 -83.99 -16.63 30.77
N TYR A 848 -83.66 -17.39 29.74
CA TYR A 848 -82.85 -16.93 28.60
C TYR A 848 -83.66 -16.94 27.32
N TYR A 849 -83.67 -15.81 26.62
CA TYR A 849 -84.40 -15.62 25.37
C TYR A 849 -83.47 -15.34 24.20
N LYS A 850 -83.81 -15.88 23.03
CA LYS A 850 -83.21 -15.49 21.75
C LYS A 850 -84.25 -15.46 20.65
N VAL A 851 -84.07 -14.54 19.71
CA VAL A 851 -85.00 -14.29 18.61
C VAL A 851 -84.28 -14.49 17.29
N ARG A 852 -84.93 -15.17 16.35
CA ARG A 852 -84.48 -15.17 14.94
C ARG A 852 -85.61 -14.69 14.04
N SER A 853 -85.26 -13.96 13.00
CA SER A 853 -86.17 -13.56 11.94
C SER A 853 -86.30 -14.67 10.89
N TYR A 854 -87.42 -14.69 10.19
CA TYR A 854 -87.59 -15.57 9.03
C TYR A 854 -88.30 -14.83 7.90
N LYS A 855 -87.99 -15.21 6.67
CA LYS A 855 -88.69 -14.76 5.48
C LYS A 855 -89.32 -15.96 4.78
N VAL A 856 -90.60 -15.83 4.42
CA VAL A 856 -91.29 -16.81 3.60
C VAL A 856 -90.97 -16.51 2.14
N VAL A 857 -90.50 -17.53 1.45
CA VAL A 857 -90.18 -17.50 0.01
C VAL A 857 -90.78 -18.77 -0.57
N TYR A 858 -91.71 -18.63 -1.52
CA TYR A 858 -92.46 -19.76 -2.11
C TYR A 858 -93.02 -20.72 -1.04
N GLY A 859 -93.74 -20.18 -0.05
CA GLY A 859 -94.34 -20.96 1.05
C GLY A 859 -93.36 -21.48 2.11
N LYS A 860 -92.04 -21.48 1.88
CA LYS A 860 -91.03 -22.01 2.82
C LYS A 860 -90.37 -20.92 3.67
N LYS A 861 -90.17 -21.19 4.96
CA LYS A 861 -89.52 -20.26 5.91
C LYS A 861 -88.00 -20.37 5.86
N VAL A 862 -87.32 -19.32 5.42
CA VAL A 862 -85.86 -19.16 5.48
C VAL A 862 -85.49 -18.37 6.72
N TYR A 863 -84.75 -19.01 7.64
CA TYR A 863 -84.41 -18.43 8.93
C TYR A 863 -83.07 -17.70 8.90
N GLY A 864 -83.05 -16.50 9.49
CA GLY A 864 -81.83 -15.79 9.83
C GLY A 864 -81.12 -16.39 11.04
N LYS A 865 -79.91 -15.90 11.32
CA LYS A 865 -79.17 -16.27 12.54
C LYS A 865 -79.93 -15.78 13.79
N TYR A 866 -79.86 -16.56 14.87
CA TYR A 866 -80.32 -16.12 16.19
C TYR A 866 -79.64 -14.82 16.62
N SER A 867 -80.39 -13.97 17.32
CA SER A 867 -79.90 -12.79 18.04
C SER A 867 -78.86 -13.19 19.09
N LYS A 868 -78.22 -12.18 19.69
CA LYS A 868 -77.59 -12.39 21.00
C LYS A 868 -78.68 -12.85 21.99
N VAL A 869 -78.27 -13.68 22.94
CA VAL A 869 -79.13 -14.16 24.04
C VAL A 869 -79.32 -13.01 25.03
N VAL A 870 -80.53 -12.88 25.57
CA VAL A 870 -80.81 -12.02 26.73
C VAL A 870 -81.31 -12.86 27.89
N SER A 871 -80.85 -12.56 29.10
CA SER A 871 -81.31 -13.20 30.34
C SER A 871 -82.26 -12.29 31.10
N LEU A 872 -83.17 -12.88 31.87
CA LEU A 872 -84.09 -12.21 32.77
C LEU A 872 -84.26 -13.08 34.02
N SER A 873 -83.86 -12.56 35.18
CA SER A 873 -84.23 -13.12 36.48
C SER A 873 -85.59 -12.59 36.86
N LYS A 874 -86.49 -13.46 37.29
CA LYS A 874 -87.83 -13.11 37.68
C LYS A 874 -88.16 -13.64 39.06
#